data_AF-A0A3B0K9R2-F1
#
_entry.id   AF-A0A3B0K9R2-F1
#
_cell.length_a   1.000
_cell.length_b   1.000
_cell.length_c   1.000
_cell.angle_alpha   90.00
_cell.angle_beta   90.00
_cell.angle_gamma   90.00
#
_symmetry.space_group_name_H-M   'P 1'
#
loop_
_entity.id
_entity.type
_entity.pdbx_description
1 polymer ?
#
loop_
_entity_poly.entity_id
_entity_poly.type
_entity_poly.pdbx_seq_one_letter_code
_entity_poly.pdbx_strand_id
1 'polypeptide(L)'
;MYSRLLRSVGANARCFATEAAFVAPKVRPINKILISNRGEIACRVIRTARKLGVRTVAVFSDPDEKSLHTQLADEAYRVGEAASSASYLRGEHILEIAKRSGAQAIHPGYGFLSESVEFAEQCQREGVIFMGPPSSAIRDMGIKSTSKAIMAAAGVPIINGYHGEDQSDECLQAEAKIIGFPLMIKAVRGGGGKGMRIAEKPEDFLTALNSARNESQKSFGDSSVLLERYVRSPRHVEVQVFADQYGDAVYLWERDCSVQRRHQKIIEEAPAPGLSEELRRELGEAAVRAAKAVGYVGAGTVEFILDKEDLSFHFMEMNTRLQVEHPISEMITGTDLVEWQIRIAAGEPLPLKQSQITRTGHAFEARIYAENPRGGFLPGAGPLRYLSTPQPSAEVRVETGVREGDEVSVHYDPMIAKLVVWGENRSQALNSLIARLGEYHISGLDTNINFLIDLASHPEFQLANVHTGFIDEHFDTLFPAISISQQHVSQAAVALVFNELQASTSNSSGSQDPFAATPNARLNYALIRNYNLKANDKVFWVDVKYNGEELQIRVDNGTWQEIKAERVQDVGRLKIRANIDSNISTYNANIDGPSLSLFLESGKLDFELVQPKFLSAQVDQLGAGGSRVVAPMPGVLEKVLVKPGDQVKKGDSLAVLIGACPICHKFFTCCLINALFLLAMKMEHILKAPKDATIKSIGGAEGDNVAKGAAVITFVDEEVAAK
;
A
#
# COMPACT_ATOMS: atom_id res chain seq x y z
N MET A 1 -60.82 1.08 -66.14
CA MET A 1 -60.77 2.55 -65.94
C MET A 1 -61.34 2.89 -64.58
N TYR A 2 -60.66 2.49 -63.50
CA TYR A 2 -60.94 2.89 -62.12
C TYR A 2 -59.58 2.88 -61.39
N SER A 3 -59.32 3.97 -60.67
CA SER A 3 -58.31 4.13 -59.59
C SER A 3 -56.82 3.89 -59.86
N ARG A 4 -56.24 4.55 -60.88
CA ARG A 4 -54.81 4.96 -60.85
C ARG A 4 -54.70 6.35 -60.20
N LEU A 5 -54.69 6.43 -58.86
CA LEU A 5 -54.35 7.69 -58.16
C LEU A 5 -53.93 7.52 -56.68
N LEU A 6 -53.29 6.39 -56.34
CA LEU A 6 -52.68 6.19 -55.02
C LEU A 6 -51.37 5.40 -55.17
N ARG A 7 -50.27 6.06 -55.57
CA ARG A 7 -48.87 5.59 -55.43
C ARG A 7 -47.89 6.69 -55.86
N SER A 8 -47.67 7.64 -54.96
CA SER A 8 -46.45 8.48 -54.87
C SER A 8 -46.42 9.08 -53.46
N VAL A 9 -46.27 8.24 -52.43
CA VAL A 9 -45.00 8.09 -51.71
C VAL A 9 -44.38 9.45 -51.40
N GLY A 10 -44.73 9.97 -50.22
CA GLY A 10 -43.98 11.01 -49.56
C GLY A 10 -42.58 10.50 -49.24
N ALA A 11 -41.58 11.25 -49.70
CA ALA A 11 -40.19 11.10 -49.30
C ALA A 11 -39.51 12.45 -49.55
N ASN A 12 -39.72 13.41 -48.64
CA ASN A 12 -38.91 14.63 -48.54
C ASN A 12 -38.95 15.14 -47.09
N ALA A 13 -38.32 14.38 -46.20
CA ALA A 13 -37.80 14.88 -44.94
C ALA A 13 -36.37 14.32 -44.81
N ARG A 14 -35.40 15.06 -45.34
CA ARG A 14 -33.99 14.79 -45.10
C ARG A 14 -33.68 15.22 -43.66
N CYS A 15 -33.75 14.27 -42.72
CA CYS A 15 -33.05 14.40 -41.45
C CYS A 15 -31.55 14.44 -41.75
N PHE A 16 -30.91 15.59 -41.53
CA PHE A 16 -29.47 15.67 -41.38
C PHE A 16 -29.12 15.09 -40.00
N ALA A 17 -29.09 13.76 -39.90
CA ALA A 17 -28.34 13.11 -38.85
C ALA A 17 -26.86 13.22 -39.24
N THR A 18 -26.11 14.04 -38.52
CA THR A 18 -24.64 14.00 -38.56
C THR A 18 -24.20 12.66 -37.95
N GLU A 19 -24.04 11.64 -38.78
CA GLU A 19 -23.17 10.51 -38.46
C GLU A 19 -21.78 11.11 -38.20
N ALA A 20 -21.35 11.11 -36.94
CA ALA A 20 -19.95 11.31 -36.62
C ALA A 20 -19.17 10.20 -37.35
N ALA A 21 -18.45 10.58 -38.41
CA ALA A 21 -17.67 9.64 -39.20
C ALA A 21 -16.71 8.88 -38.27
N PHE A 22 -16.91 7.58 -38.15
CA PHE A 22 -16.03 6.68 -37.41
C PHE A 22 -14.69 6.61 -38.16
N VAL A 23 -13.74 7.49 -37.78
CA VAL A 23 -12.38 7.46 -38.32
C VAL A 23 -11.69 6.26 -37.69
N ALA A 24 -11.48 5.19 -38.47
CA ALA A 24 -10.75 4.02 -38.01
C ALA A 24 -9.38 4.45 -37.42
N PRO A 25 -9.03 4.02 -36.20
CA PRO A 25 -7.75 4.33 -35.59
C PRO A 25 -6.60 3.98 -36.52
N LYS A 26 -5.74 4.96 -36.81
CA LYS A 26 -4.51 4.73 -37.56
C LYS A 26 -3.49 4.16 -36.60
N VAL A 27 -3.07 2.91 -36.79
CA VAL A 27 -2.02 2.28 -35.98
C VAL A 27 -0.76 3.14 -36.01
N ARG A 28 -0.30 3.59 -34.84
CA ARG A 28 0.91 4.40 -34.65
C ARG A 28 1.90 3.59 -33.82
N PRO A 29 3.04 3.17 -34.41
CA PRO A 29 4.04 2.43 -33.65
C PRO A 29 4.58 3.30 -32.50
N ILE A 30 4.46 2.80 -31.28
CA ILE A 30 5.05 3.41 -30.08
C ILE A 30 6.42 2.79 -29.86
N ASN A 31 7.48 3.55 -30.11
CA ASN A 31 8.87 3.14 -29.91
C ASN A 31 9.53 3.78 -28.69
N LYS A 32 8.89 4.80 -28.09
CA LYS A 32 9.38 5.48 -26.89
C LYS A 32 8.21 5.98 -26.03
N ILE A 33 8.21 5.58 -24.76
CA ILE A 33 7.21 5.99 -23.76
C ILE A 33 7.85 6.74 -22.62
N LEU A 34 7.14 7.74 -22.10
CA LEU A 34 7.45 8.38 -20.83
C LEU A 34 6.56 7.79 -19.74
N ILE A 35 7.15 7.43 -18.60
CA ILE A 35 6.41 6.96 -17.44
C ILE A 35 6.29 8.14 -16.46
N SER A 36 5.08 8.67 -16.27
CA SER A 36 4.82 9.82 -15.39
C SER A 36 4.52 9.38 -13.95
N ASN A 37 5.32 8.45 -13.44
CA ASN A 37 5.14 7.83 -12.13
C ASN A 37 6.50 7.39 -11.56
N ARG A 38 6.50 6.83 -10.34
CA ARG A 38 7.68 6.39 -9.58
C ARG A 38 7.48 5.00 -8.98
N GLY A 39 8.48 4.54 -8.22
CA GLY A 39 8.36 3.34 -7.39
C GLY A 39 8.14 2.06 -8.19
N GLU A 40 7.40 1.11 -7.62
CA GLU A 40 7.22 -0.22 -8.21
C GLU A 40 6.53 -0.14 -9.58
N ILE A 41 5.50 0.70 -9.72
CA ILE A 41 4.72 0.77 -10.96
C ILE A 41 5.54 1.30 -12.13
N ALA A 42 6.46 2.23 -11.88
CA ALA A 42 7.37 2.67 -12.93
C ALA A 42 8.29 1.52 -13.37
N CYS A 43 8.80 0.73 -12.42
CA CYS A 43 9.60 -0.46 -12.71
C CYS A 43 8.79 -1.54 -13.46
N ARG A 44 7.52 -1.76 -13.08
CA ARG A 44 6.56 -2.66 -13.74
C ARG A 44 6.35 -2.28 -15.21
N VAL A 45 6.13 -1.00 -15.49
CA VAL A 45 5.91 -0.51 -16.86
C VAL A 45 7.19 -0.60 -17.69
N ILE A 46 8.33 -0.20 -17.12
CA ILE A 46 9.64 -0.27 -17.79
C ILE A 46 9.99 -1.70 -18.20
N ARG A 47 9.75 -2.69 -17.32
CA ARG A 47 10.02 -4.10 -17.62
C ARG A 47 9.24 -4.60 -18.85
N THR A 48 7.95 -4.30 -18.94
CA THR A 48 7.14 -4.69 -20.11
C THR A 48 7.53 -3.91 -21.36
N ALA A 49 7.76 -2.60 -21.26
CA ALA A 49 8.21 -1.80 -22.39
C ALA A 49 9.53 -2.34 -22.98
N ARG A 50 10.49 -2.70 -22.13
CA ARG A 50 11.75 -3.32 -22.54
C ARG A 50 11.55 -4.68 -23.21
N LYS A 51 10.67 -5.54 -22.68
CA LYS A 51 10.31 -6.82 -23.30
C LYS A 51 9.77 -6.64 -24.73
N LEU A 52 9.07 -5.54 -24.98
CA LEU A 52 8.51 -5.18 -26.29
C LEU A 52 9.48 -4.39 -27.18
N GLY A 53 10.71 -4.10 -26.72
CA GLY A 53 11.68 -3.28 -27.46
C GLY A 53 11.32 -1.78 -27.52
N VAL A 54 10.46 -1.30 -26.63
CA VAL A 54 10.05 0.10 -26.52
C VAL A 54 10.99 0.83 -25.56
N ARG A 55 11.58 1.94 -26.00
CA ARG A 55 12.45 2.77 -25.17
C ARG A 55 11.67 3.49 -24.08
N THR A 56 12.31 3.70 -22.95
CA THR A 56 11.66 4.17 -21.71
C THR A 56 12.29 5.46 -21.20
N VAL A 57 11.43 6.40 -20.81
CA VAL A 57 11.82 7.66 -20.16
C VAL A 57 11.16 7.72 -18.79
N ALA A 58 11.95 7.76 -17.72
CA ALA A 58 11.46 8.01 -16.37
C ALA A 58 11.48 9.51 -16.03
N VAL A 59 10.62 9.91 -15.09
CA VAL A 59 10.73 11.20 -14.41
C VAL A 59 11.03 11.00 -12.92
N PHE A 60 11.78 11.93 -12.33
CA PHE A 60 12.15 11.85 -10.91
C PHE A 60 12.11 13.21 -10.21
N SER A 61 11.72 13.19 -8.94
CA SER A 61 11.93 14.30 -8.02
C SER A 61 13.34 14.24 -7.41
N ASP A 62 13.80 15.32 -6.77
CA ASP A 62 15.10 15.35 -6.08
C ASP A 62 15.44 14.12 -5.21
N PRO A 63 14.55 13.62 -4.32
CA PRO A 63 14.84 12.43 -3.52
C PRO A 63 14.89 11.13 -4.35
N ASP A 64 14.26 11.11 -5.53
CA ASP A 64 14.15 9.91 -6.37
C ASP A 64 15.27 9.79 -7.42
N GLU A 65 16.29 10.68 -7.41
CA GLU A 65 17.39 10.66 -8.39
C GLU A 65 18.04 9.27 -8.51
N LYS A 66 18.22 8.59 -7.37
CA LYS A 66 18.88 7.28 -7.29
C LYS A 66 17.90 6.10 -7.23
N SER A 67 16.60 6.33 -7.28
CA SER A 67 15.56 5.29 -7.16
C SER A 67 15.67 4.22 -8.25
N LEU A 68 15.11 3.04 -8.00
CA LEU A 68 15.25 1.90 -8.91
C LEU A 68 14.74 2.22 -10.32
N HIS A 69 13.62 2.92 -10.45
CA HIS A 69 13.02 3.21 -11.76
C HIS A 69 13.86 4.16 -12.62
N THR A 70 14.67 5.05 -12.02
CA THR A 70 15.55 5.95 -12.78
C THR A 70 16.73 5.19 -13.38
N GLN A 71 17.24 4.20 -12.65
CA GLN A 71 18.31 3.31 -13.13
C GLN A 71 17.81 2.27 -14.13
N LEU A 72 16.53 1.88 -14.01
CA LEU A 72 15.90 0.97 -14.95
C LEU A 72 15.45 1.65 -16.25
N ALA A 73 15.21 2.95 -16.30
CA ALA A 73 14.84 3.61 -17.55
C ALA A 73 16.04 3.80 -18.48
N ASP A 74 15.80 3.99 -19.78
CA ASP A 74 16.86 4.31 -20.74
C ASP A 74 17.29 5.79 -20.64
N GLU A 75 16.35 6.66 -20.24
CA GLU A 75 16.58 8.06 -19.90
C GLU A 75 15.78 8.44 -18.65
N ALA A 76 16.29 9.38 -17.85
CA ALA A 76 15.60 9.89 -16.68
C ALA A 76 15.73 11.41 -16.61
N TYR A 77 14.63 12.12 -16.32
CA TYR A 77 14.60 13.58 -16.25
C TYR A 77 14.04 14.07 -14.91
N ARG A 78 14.70 15.09 -14.36
CA ARG A 78 14.26 15.77 -13.14
C ARG A 78 12.97 16.55 -13.42
N VAL A 79 11.92 16.30 -12.64
CA VAL A 79 10.64 17.01 -12.73
C VAL A 79 10.45 18.09 -11.64
N GLY A 80 11.11 17.96 -10.48
CA GLY A 80 10.98 18.96 -9.41
C GLY A 80 11.47 18.50 -8.05
N GLU A 81 11.03 19.24 -7.02
CA GLU A 81 11.38 19.01 -5.61
C GLU A 81 10.63 17.81 -5.02
N ALA A 82 10.92 17.48 -3.76
CA ALA A 82 10.39 16.30 -3.10
C ALA A 82 8.84 16.22 -3.04
N ALA A 83 8.15 17.33 -2.82
CA ALA A 83 6.69 17.32 -2.73
C ALA A 83 6.05 16.94 -4.08
N SER A 84 5.11 15.99 -4.08
CA SER A 84 4.41 15.54 -5.29
C SER A 84 3.73 16.66 -6.07
N SER A 85 3.19 17.68 -5.38
CA SER A 85 2.62 18.89 -5.99
C SER A 85 3.63 19.74 -6.76
N ALA A 86 4.91 19.71 -6.34
CA ALA A 86 6.02 20.39 -6.98
C ALA A 86 6.78 19.50 -8.00
N SER A 87 6.40 18.23 -8.13
CA SER A 87 7.05 17.23 -9.00
C SER A 87 6.05 16.43 -9.83
N TYR A 88 5.66 15.24 -9.39
CA TYR A 88 4.86 14.26 -10.15
C TYR A 88 3.46 14.72 -10.54
N LEU A 89 2.91 15.76 -9.89
CA LEU A 89 1.63 16.37 -10.24
C LEU A 89 1.77 17.57 -11.19
N ARG A 90 2.99 17.94 -11.61
CA ARG A 90 3.23 19.03 -12.58
C ARG A 90 3.06 18.54 -14.02
N GLY A 91 1.80 18.36 -14.44
CA GLY A 91 1.46 17.89 -15.78
C GLY A 91 2.13 18.65 -16.92
N GLU A 92 2.16 19.98 -16.85
CA GLU A 92 2.81 20.83 -17.87
C GLU A 92 4.30 20.52 -18.04
N HIS A 93 5.02 20.34 -16.93
CA HIS A 93 6.45 20.05 -16.96
C HIS A 93 6.72 18.61 -17.45
N ILE A 94 5.88 17.65 -17.07
CA ILE A 94 5.96 16.27 -17.58
C ILE A 94 5.73 16.24 -19.10
N LEU A 95 4.81 17.05 -19.61
CA LEU A 95 4.52 17.15 -21.04
C LEU A 95 5.67 17.83 -21.81
N GLU A 96 6.32 18.83 -21.22
CA GLU A 96 7.55 19.42 -21.75
C GLU A 96 8.67 18.37 -21.86
N ILE A 97 8.86 17.55 -20.82
CA ILE A 97 9.84 16.46 -20.82
C ILE A 97 9.49 15.42 -21.89
N ALA A 98 8.22 15.06 -22.05
CA ALA A 98 7.76 14.12 -23.08
C ALA A 98 8.14 14.63 -24.48
N LYS A 99 7.90 15.91 -24.76
CA LYS A 99 8.28 16.56 -26.03
C LYS A 99 9.79 16.59 -26.22
N ARG A 100 10.55 17.02 -25.20
CA ARG A 100 12.02 17.13 -25.25
C ARG A 100 12.69 15.78 -25.46
N SER A 101 12.20 14.74 -24.80
CA SER A 101 12.71 13.38 -24.92
C SER A 101 12.25 12.67 -26.21
N GLY A 102 11.24 13.21 -26.90
CA GLY A 102 10.64 12.61 -28.09
C GLY A 102 9.78 11.37 -27.78
N ALA A 103 9.27 11.26 -26.55
CA ALA A 103 8.32 10.22 -26.19
C ALA A 103 6.99 10.45 -26.92
N GLN A 104 6.44 9.38 -27.50
CA GLN A 104 5.20 9.45 -28.29
C GLN A 104 3.95 9.23 -27.41
N ALA A 105 4.14 8.56 -26.28
CA ALA A 105 3.08 8.24 -25.33
C ALA A 105 3.55 8.44 -23.88
N ILE A 106 2.60 8.74 -23.00
CA ILE A 106 2.79 8.84 -21.56
C ILE A 106 1.99 7.73 -20.88
N HIS A 107 2.68 6.89 -20.12
CA HIS A 107 2.06 5.91 -19.24
C HIS A 107 1.93 6.49 -17.84
N PRO A 108 0.70 6.73 -17.35
CA PRO A 108 0.52 7.36 -16.04
C PRO A 108 0.68 6.39 -14.87
N GLY A 109 0.57 5.08 -15.11
CA GLY A 109 0.52 4.09 -14.03
C GLY A 109 -0.77 4.23 -13.25
N TYR A 110 -0.67 4.36 -11.93
CA TYR A 110 -1.79 4.62 -11.04
C TYR A 110 -1.47 5.76 -10.06
N GLY A 111 -2.50 6.44 -9.56
CA GLY A 111 -2.32 7.65 -8.78
C GLY A 111 -1.70 8.80 -9.59
N PHE A 112 -1.30 9.87 -8.90
CA PHE A 112 -0.80 11.09 -9.54
C PHE A 112 -1.74 11.64 -10.62
N LEU A 113 -1.30 11.63 -11.89
CA LEU A 113 -2.02 12.20 -13.02
C LEU A 113 -2.85 11.15 -13.80
N SER A 114 -2.94 9.90 -13.33
CA SER A 114 -3.63 8.82 -14.04
C SER A 114 -5.13 9.06 -14.25
N GLU A 115 -5.74 9.85 -13.38
CA GLU A 115 -7.18 10.15 -13.40
C GLU A 115 -7.43 11.66 -13.55
N SER A 116 -6.42 12.43 -14.00
CA SER A 116 -6.58 13.86 -14.26
C SER A 116 -7.15 14.10 -15.66
N VAL A 117 -8.39 14.58 -15.69
CA VAL A 117 -9.10 15.00 -16.92
C VAL A 117 -8.28 16.05 -17.66
N GLU A 118 -7.77 17.05 -16.93
CA GLU A 118 -7.03 18.18 -17.49
C GLU A 118 -5.74 17.71 -18.17
N PHE A 119 -5.02 16.77 -17.53
CA PHE A 119 -3.78 16.24 -18.08
C PHE A 119 -4.02 15.37 -19.33
N ALA A 120 -5.06 14.54 -19.34
CA ALA A 120 -5.44 13.76 -20.52
C ALA A 120 -5.81 14.68 -21.71
N GLU A 121 -6.56 15.76 -21.46
CA GLU A 121 -6.90 16.77 -22.47
C GLU A 121 -5.67 17.56 -22.96
N GLN A 122 -4.72 17.85 -22.07
CA GLN A 122 -3.45 18.47 -22.45
C GLN A 122 -2.62 17.54 -23.36
N CYS A 123 -2.50 16.26 -23.01
CA CYS A 123 -1.80 15.28 -23.85
C CYS A 123 -2.39 15.21 -25.26
N GLN A 124 -3.73 15.14 -25.35
CA GLN A 124 -4.44 15.10 -26.63
C GLN A 124 -4.18 16.36 -27.48
N ARG A 125 -4.25 17.55 -26.87
CA ARG A 125 -3.98 18.82 -27.56
C ARG A 125 -2.56 18.91 -28.11
N GLU A 126 -1.61 18.32 -27.39
CA GLU A 126 -0.18 18.36 -27.73
C GLU A 126 0.27 17.17 -28.59
N GLY A 127 -0.67 16.31 -29.00
CA GLY A 127 -0.40 15.16 -29.86
C GLY A 127 0.39 14.02 -29.21
N VAL A 128 0.45 13.99 -27.87
CA VAL A 128 1.07 12.92 -27.09
C VAL A 128 0.00 11.93 -26.66
N ILE A 129 0.23 10.63 -26.88
CA ILE A 129 -0.75 9.59 -26.55
C ILE A 129 -0.80 9.41 -25.03
N PHE A 130 -1.95 9.68 -24.42
CA PHE A 130 -2.20 9.31 -23.03
C PHE A 130 -2.61 7.83 -22.96
N MET A 131 -1.82 7.00 -22.27
CA MET A 131 -2.08 5.56 -22.17
C MET A 131 -3.09 5.25 -21.06
N GLY A 132 -4.32 5.67 -21.29
CA GLY A 132 -5.45 5.49 -20.39
C GLY A 132 -6.77 5.78 -21.11
N PRO A 133 -7.88 5.82 -20.37
CA PRO A 133 -9.18 6.14 -20.95
C PRO A 133 -9.23 7.59 -21.46
N PRO A 134 -10.16 7.90 -22.38
CA PRO A 134 -10.37 9.27 -22.84
C PRO A 134 -10.82 10.18 -21.71
N SER A 135 -10.52 11.47 -21.81
CA SER A 135 -10.84 12.47 -20.78
C SER A 135 -12.34 12.55 -20.46
N SER A 136 -13.21 12.27 -21.42
CA SER A 136 -14.65 12.15 -21.21
C SER A 136 -15.00 11.03 -20.23
N ALA A 137 -14.45 9.83 -20.42
CA ALA A 137 -14.69 8.70 -19.54
C ALA A 137 -14.15 8.94 -18.12
N ILE A 138 -12.98 9.59 -18.00
CA ILE A 138 -12.42 9.99 -16.70
C ILE A 138 -13.37 10.97 -15.99
N ARG A 139 -13.87 11.97 -16.71
CA ARG A 139 -14.80 12.98 -16.18
C ARG A 139 -16.13 12.35 -15.75
N ASP A 140 -16.71 11.50 -16.58
CA ASP A 140 -18.00 10.86 -16.36
C ASP A 140 -17.98 9.98 -15.11
N MET A 141 -16.86 9.28 -14.86
CA MET A 141 -16.68 8.40 -13.71
C MET A 141 -16.19 9.12 -12.45
N GLY A 142 -15.58 10.31 -12.57
CA GLY A 142 -15.10 11.09 -11.43
C GLY A 142 -16.20 11.69 -10.54
N ILE A 143 -17.42 11.86 -11.06
CA ILE A 143 -18.55 12.43 -10.32
C ILE A 143 -19.55 11.32 -9.98
N LYS A 144 -19.76 11.04 -8.69
CA LYS A 144 -20.59 9.92 -8.19
C LYS A 144 -22.04 9.93 -8.70
N SER A 145 -22.69 11.09 -8.77
CA SER A 145 -24.06 11.19 -9.28
C SER A 145 -24.14 10.89 -10.77
N THR A 146 -23.22 11.47 -11.55
CA THR A 146 -23.10 11.24 -12.99
C THR A 146 -22.79 9.78 -13.30
N SER A 147 -21.82 9.19 -12.61
CA SER A 147 -21.43 7.80 -12.83
C SER A 147 -22.59 6.84 -12.56
N LYS A 148 -23.31 7.02 -11.46
CA LYS A 148 -24.49 6.21 -11.14
C LYS A 148 -25.63 6.35 -12.16
N ALA A 149 -25.89 7.56 -12.65
CA ALA A 149 -26.90 7.78 -13.67
C ALA A 149 -26.56 7.05 -14.98
N ILE A 150 -25.30 7.10 -15.41
CA ILE A 150 -24.81 6.38 -16.59
C ILE A 150 -24.91 4.86 -16.37
N MET A 151 -24.48 4.36 -15.21
CA MET A 151 -24.53 2.94 -14.88
C MET A 151 -25.97 2.40 -14.82
N ALA A 152 -26.89 3.16 -14.23
CA ALA A 152 -28.32 2.81 -14.22
C ALA A 152 -28.90 2.73 -15.64
N ALA A 153 -28.60 3.72 -16.49
CA ALA A 153 -29.02 3.72 -17.89
C ALA A 153 -28.40 2.55 -18.69
N ALA A 154 -27.21 2.09 -18.32
CA ALA A 154 -26.53 0.95 -18.91
C ALA A 154 -27.00 -0.42 -18.41
N GLY A 155 -27.97 -0.47 -17.48
CA GLY A 155 -28.45 -1.72 -16.88
C GLY A 155 -27.39 -2.41 -16.01
N VAL A 156 -26.53 -1.62 -15.36
CA VAL A 156 -25.62 -2.10 -14.33
C VAL A 156 -26.33 -1.96 -12.97
N PRO A 157 -26.41 -3.02 -12.14
CA PRO A 157 -27.04 -2.93 -10.83
C PRO A 157 -26.39 -1.84 -9.98
N ILE A 158 -27.18 -0.90 -9.46
CA ILE A 158 -26.73 0.15 -8.54
C ILE A 158 -27.41 -0.02 -7.18
N ILE A 159 -26.76 0.43 -6.10
CA ILE A 159 -27.38 0.42 -4.77
C ILE A 159 -28.62 1.32 -4.81
N ASN A 160 -29.76 0.78 -4.38
CA ASN A 160 -30.99 1.55 -4.20
C ASN A 160 -30.72 2.76 -3.28
N GLY A 161 -30.99 3.95 -3.80
CA GLY A 161 -30.64 5.18 -3.13
C GLY A 161 -31.28 6.40 -3.77
N TYR A 162 -31.25 7.51 -3.04
CA TYR A 162 -31.72 8.80 -3.50
C TYR A 162 -30.54 9.73 -3.77
N HIS A 163 -30.51 10.27 -4.99
CA HIS A 163 -29.44 11.12 -5.53
C HIS A 163 -29.99 12.38 -6.20
N GLY A 164 -31.23 12.75 -5.87
CA GLY A 164 -31.90 13.91 -6.47
C GLY A 164 -31.42 15.25 -5.94
N GLU A 165 -31.81 16.32 -6.65
CA GLU A 165 -31.43 17.70 -6.30
C GLU A 165 -32.21 18.25 -5.10
N ASP A 166 -33.35 17.64 -4.74
CA ASP A 166 -34.13 18.08 -3.58
C ASP A 166 -33.47 17.58 -2.28
N GLN A 167 -32.90 18.53 -1.56
CA GLN A 167 -32.15 18.28 -0.34
C GLN A 167 -32.94 18.68 0.92
N SER A 168 -34.27 18.88 0.82
CA SER A 168 -35.12 19.17 1.99
C SER A 168 -35.18 17.98 2.96
N ASP A 169 -35.33 18.26 4.26
CA ASP A 169 -35.40 17.22 5.29
C ASP A 169 -36.63 16.31 5.10
N GLU A 170 -37.74 16.90 4.65
CA GLU A 170 -38.98 16.18 4.36
C GLU A 170 -38.82 15.21 3.19
N CYS A 171 -38.18 15.65 2.09
CA CYS A 171 -37.89 14.81 0.93
C CYS A 171 -36.94 13.67 1.33
N LEU A 172 -35.81 13.99 1.95
CA LEU A 172 -34.83 13.00 2.37
C LEU A 172 -35.39 11.99 3.36
N GLN A 173 -36.27 12.41 4.27
CA GLN A 173 -36.93 11.49 5.21
C GLN A 173 -37.99 10.60 4.52
N ALA A 174 -38.70 11.11 3.50
CA ALA A 174 -39.61 10.30 2.70
C ALA A 174 -38.84 9.24 1.90
N GLU A 175 -37.75 9.64 1.25
CA GLU A 175 -36.88 8.76 0.47
C GLU A 175 -36.19 7.71 1.36
N ALA A 176 -35.73 8.08 2.55
CA ALA A 176 -35.19 7.13 3.53
C ALA A 176 -36.18 6.01 3.89
N LYS A 177 -37.49 6.32 3.95
CA LYS A 177 -38.53 5.31 4.20
C LYS A 177 -38.75 4.40 2.99
N ILE A 178 -38.59 4.91 1.77
CA ILE A 178 -38.70 4.12 0.53
C ILE A 178 -37.52 3.16 0.38
N ILE A 179 -36.30 3.65 0.64
CA ILE A 179 -35.07 2.84 0.55
C ILE A 179 -35.05 1.77 1.65
N GLY A 180 -35.51 2.11 2.85
CA GLY A 180 -35.53 1.24 4.02
C GLY A 180 -34.24 1.29 4.84
N PHE A 181 -34.33 0.82 6.08
CA PHE A 181 -33.23 0.80 7.05
C PHE A 181 -32.63 -0.61 7.21
N PRO A 182 -31.32 -0.76 7.47
CA PRO A 182 -30.34 0.29 7.72
C PRO A 182 -29.97 1.08 6.46
N LEU A 183 -29.75 2.39 6.64
CA LEU A 183 -29.47 3.35 5.57
C LEU A 183 -28.14 4.05 5.83
N MET A 184 -27.41 4.31 4.76
CA MET A 184 -26.16 5.08 4.76
C MET A 184 -26.38 6.45 4.13
N ILE A 185 -25.96 7.48 4.84
CA ILE A 185 -25.95 8.87 4.39
C ILE A 185 -24.51 9.20 4.00
N LYS A 186 -24.31 9.66 2.76
CA LYS A 186 -23.00 10.04 2.23
C LYS A 186 -23.01 11.48 1.74
N ALA A 187 -21.92 12.22 1.91
CA ALA A 187 -21.75 13.51 1.24
C ALA A 187 -21.64 13.32 -0.30
N VAL A 188 -22.24 14.22 -1.08
CA VAL A 188 -22.11 14.22 -2.56
C VAL A 188 -20.67 14.48 -2.96
N ARG A 189 -20.05 15.50 -2.34
CA ARG A 189 -18.66 15.88 -2.53
C ARG A 189 -17.83 15.30 -1.39
N GLY A 190 -17.52 14.00 -1.45
CA GLY A 190 -16.71 13.36 -0.41
C GLY A 190 -16.18 11.99 -0.82
N GLY A 191 -14.91 11.73 -0.47
CA GLY A 191 -14.22 10.46 -0.65
C GLY A 191 -13.56 9.98 0.65
N GLY A 192 -13.30 8.68 0.76
CA GLY A 192 -12.55 8.09 1.89
C GLY A 192 -13.27 8.09 3.24
N GLY A 193 -14.59 7.86 3.27
CA GLY A 193 -15.33 7.68 4.53
C GLY A 193 -15.78 8.97 5.25
N LYS A 194 -15.23 10.13 4.89
CA LYS A 194 -15.57 11.43 5.53
C LYS A 194 -16.99 11.89 5.16
N GLY A 195 -17.75 12.27 6.18
CA GLY A 195 -19.17 12.66 6.03
C GLY A 195 -20.12 11.47 5.83
N MET A 196 -19.69 10.25 6.14
CA MET A 196 -20.54 9.06 6.10
C MET A 196 -21.17 8.78 7.46
N ARG A 197 -22.48 8.55 7.49
CA ARG A 197 -23.22 8.16 8.70
C ARG A 197 -24.18 7.02 8.39
N ILE A 198 -24.35 6.12 9.35
CA ILE A 198 -25.30 5.01 9.27
C ILE A 198 -26.48 5.38 10.17
N ALA A 199 -27.68 5.25 9.63
CA ALA A 199 -28.92 5.29 10.40
C ALA A 199 -29.46 3.86 10.44
N GLU A 200 -29.48 3.25 11.63
CA GLU A 200 -30.00 1.90 11.84
C GLU A 200 -31.52 1.90 11.91
N LYS A 201 -32.11 2.96 12.46
CA LYS A 201 -33.56 3.11 12.64
C LYS A 201 -34.07 4.45 12.11
N PRO A 202 -35.37 4.56 11.81
CA PRO A 202 -35.99 5.83 11.44
C PRO A 202 -35.77 6.96 12.45
N GLU A 203 -35.70 6.64 13.75
CA GLU A 203 -35.47 7.62 14.81
C GLU A 203 -34.06 8.26 14.74
N ASP A 204 -33.07 7.51 14.25
CA ASP A 204 -31.67 7.95 14.20
C ASP A 204 -31.40 8.87 12.99
N PHE A 205 -32.28 8.85 11.99
CA PHE A 205 -32.06 9.44 10.68
C PHE A 205 -31.73 10.94 10.73
N LEU A 206 -32.53 11.74 11.43
CA LEU A 206 -32.33 13.20 11.49
C LEU A 206 -31.02 13.58 12.19
N THR A 207 -30.63 12.82 13.22
CA THR A 207 -29.37 13.02 13.93
C THR A 207 -28.18 12.69 13.02
N ALA A 208 -28.25 11.55 12.34
CA ALA A 208 -27.24 11.11 11.38
C ALA A 208 -27.11 12.08 10.20
N LEU A 209 -28.23 12.56 9.64
CA LEU A 209 -28.28 13.51 8.53
C LEU A 209 -27.61 14.84 8.91
N ASN A 210 -27.97 15.42 10.05
CA ASN A 210 -27.38 16.67 10.52
C ASN A 210 -25.88 16.52 10.78
N SER A 211 -25.46 15.37 11.34
CA SER A 211 -24.03 15.09 11.52
C SER A 211 -23.29 14.99 10.18
N ALA A 212 -23.87 14.31 9.18
CA ALA A 212 -23.26 14.15 7.86
C ALA A 212 -23.14 15.50 7.13
N ARG A 213 -24.20 16.33 7.14
CA ARG A 213 -24.19 17.67 6.55
C ARG A 213 -23.16 18.58 7.19
N ASN A 214 -23.08 18.59 8.52
CA ASN A 214 -22.12 19.43 9.25
C ASN A 214 -20.67 19.05 8.94
N GLU A 215 -20.37 17.75 8.85
CA GLU A 215 -19.04 17.28 8.48
C GLU A 215 -18.72 17.61 7.01
N SER A 216 -19.68 17.42 6.11
CA SER A 216 -19.54 17.75 4.70
C SER A 216 -19.33 19.25 4.47
N GLN A 217 -20.12 20.10 5.14
CA GLN A 217 -19.98 21.54 5.05
C GLN A 217 -18.61 22.02 5.54
N LYS A 218 -18.11 21.46 6.66
CA LYS A 218 -16.79 21.79 7.20
C LYS A 218 -15.65 21.31 6.30
N SER A 219 -15.81 20.15 5.66
CA SER A 219 -14.74 19.50 4.91
C SER A 219 -14.69 19.94 3.44
N PHE A 220 -15.84 20.21 2.84
CA PHE A 220 -16.02 20.36 1.39
C PHE A 220 -16.80 21.62 0.98
N GLY A 221 -17.33 22.37 1.94
CA GLY A 221 -18.13 23.58 1.68
C GLY A 221 -19.49 23.30 1.02
N ASP A 222 -19.91 22.04 0.99
CA ASP A 222 -21.16 21.57 0.37
C ASP A 222 -21.92 20.70 1.38
N SER A 223 -23.20 21.00 1.62
CA SER A 223 -24.07 20.27 2.54
C SER A 223 -24.95 19.23 1.85
N SER A 224 -24.81 19.02 0.54
CA SER A 224 -25.58 18.03 -0.19
C SER A 224 -25.18 16.60 0.17
N VAL A 225 -26.18 15.74 0.31
CA VAL A 225 -26.02 14.33 0.69
C VAL A 225 -26.73 13.40 -0.30
N LEU A 226 -26.31 12.14 -0.25
CA LEU A 226 -26.86 11.00 -0.97
C LEU A 226 -27.34 9.98 0.08
N LEU A 227 -28.49 9.36 -0.17
CA LEU A 227 -29.01 8.28 0.66
C LEU A 227 -28.83 6.96 -0.08
N GLU A 228 -28.33 5.94 0.58
CA GLU A 228 -28.10 4.62 0.00
C GLU A 228 -28.48 3.54 1.00
N ARG A 229 -29.04 2.43 0.53
CA ARG A 229 -29.20 1.24 1.38
C ARG A 229 -27.84 0.81 1.94
N TYR A 230 -27.77 0.54 3.24
CA TYR A 230 -26.56 0.05 3.88
C TYR A 230 -26.44 -1.47 3.70
N VAL A 231 -25.29 -1.93 3.21
CA VAL A 231 -24.93 -3.35 3.11
C VAL A 231 -24.14 -3.72 4.36
N ARG A 232 -24.61 -4.70 5.13
CA ARG A 232 -24.05 -5.02 6.46
C ARG A 232 -22.71 -5.73 6.41
N SER A 233 -22.62 -6.74 5.54
CA SER A 233 -21.43 -7.58 5.39
C SER A 233 -20.88 -7.46 3.97
N PRO A 234 -20.45 -6.26 3.52
CA PRO A 234 -20.05 -6.07 2.15
C PRO A 234 -18.68 -6.68 1.89
N ARG A 235 -18.61 -7.48 0.83
CA ARG A 235 -17.37 -7.86 0.15
C ARG A 235 -17.07 -6.84 -0.93
N HIS A 236 -15.81 -6.41 -1.00
CA HIS A 236 -15.34 -5.54 -2.06
C HIS A 236 -14.83 -6.42 -3.20
N VAL A 237 -15.67 -6.59 -4.24
CA VAL A 237 -15.34 -7.40 -5.42
C VAL A 237 -15.21 -6.49 -6.61
N GLU A 238 -14.15 -6.63 -7.37
CA GLU A 238 -13.88 -5.75 -8.50
C GLU A 238 -13.58 -6.56 -9.76
N VAL A 239 -13.91 -6.01 -10.93
CA VAL A 239 -13.71 -6.69 -12.21
C VAL A 239 -12.74 -5.89 -13.06
N GLN A 240 -11.68 -6.57 -13.52
CA GLN A 240 -10.76 -6.00 -14.49
C GLN A 240 -11.44 -5.92 -15.85
N VAL A 241 -11.47 -4.74 -16.45
CA VAL A 241 -11.95 -4.55 -17.82
C VAL A 241 -10.83 -4.01 -18.71
N PHE A 242 -10.95 -4.33 -20.00
CA PHE A 242 -10.09 -3.80 -21.04
C PHE A 242 -10.95 -3.44 -22.26
N ALA A 243 -10.74 -2.26 -22.81
CA ALA A 243 -11.45 -1.79 -24.00
C ALA A 243 -10.47 -1.23 -25.04
N ASP A 244 -10.79 -1.38 -26.31
CA ASP A 244 -10.02 -0.82 -27.41
C ASP A 244 -10.68 0.43 -28.02
N GLN A 245 -9.99 1.03 -29.00
CA GLN A 245 -10.48 2.22 -29.71
C GLN A 245 -11.58 1.89 -30.75
N TYR A 246 -11.94 0.62 -30.91
CA TYR A 246 -12.95 0.14 -31.86
C TYR A 246 -14.31 -0.09 -31.21
N GLY A 247 -14.41 0.08 -29.88
CA GLY A 247 -15.63 -0.10 -29.10
C GLY A 247 -15.82 -1.52 -28.56
N ASP A 248 -14.83 -2.39 -28.76
CA ASP A 248 -14.82 -3.72 -28.14
C ASP A 248 -14.27 -3.63 -26.72
N ALA A 249 -14.83 -4.47 -25.84
CA ALA A 249 -14.42 -4.54 -24.43
C ALA A 249 -14.58 -5.97 -23.91
N VAL A 250 -13.65 -6.37 -23.05
CA VAL A 250 -13.56 -7.69 -22.40
C VAL A 250 -13.30 -7.53 -20.91
N TYR A 251 -13.64 -8.55 -20.11
CA TYR A 251 -13.29 -8.64 -18.70
C TYR A 251 -12.26 -9.73 -18.44
N LEU A 252 -11.33 -9.47 -17.51
CA LEU A 252 -10.27 -10.40 -17.08
C LEU A 252 -10.53 -10.91 -15.66
N TRP A 253 -11.76 -11.37 -15.45
CA TRP A 253 -12.29 -11.91 -14.21
C TRP A 253 -12.26 -10.93 -13.03
N GLU A 254 -12.79 -11.40 -11.91
CA GLU A 254 -12.96 -10.65 -10.69
C GLU A 254 -11.81 -10.86 -9.69
N ARG A 255 -11.63 -9.87 -8.82
CA ARG A 255 -10.74 -9.89 -7.66
C ARG A 255 -11.57 -9.61 -6.40
N ASP A 256 -11.19 -10.21 -5.28
CA ASP A 256 -11.72 -9.88 -3.97
C ASP A 256 -10.67 -9.07 -3.20
N CYS A 257 -11.03 -7.84 -2.85
CA CYS A 257 -10.21 -6.89 -2.11
C CYS A 257 -10.85 -6.54 -0.75
N SER A 258 -11.67 -7.44 -0.20
CA SER A 258 -12.42 -7.19 1.04
C SER A 258 -11.51 -6.97 2.24
N VAL A 259 -10.31 -7.57 2.28
CA VAL A 259 -9.39 -7.38 3.38
C VAL A 259 -8.67 -6.04 3.24
N GLN A 260 -9.23 -5.05 3.92
CA GLN A 260 -8.76 -3.67 3.90
C GLN A 260 -8.71 -3.07 5.32
N ARG A 261 -7.76 -2.17 5.55
CA ARG A 261 -7.64 -1.38 6.78
C ARG A 261 -7.98 0.07 6.46
N ARG A 262 -9.02 0.64 7.08
CA ARG A 262 -9.40 2.06 6.88
C ARG A 262 -9.47 2.44 5.39
N HIS A 263 -10.09 1.58 4.59
CA HIS A 263 -10.20 1.71 3.12
C HIS A 263 -8.90 1.52 2.32
N GLN A 264 -7.83 1.05 2.93
CA GLN A 264 -6.60 0.66 2.24
C GLN A 264 -6.54 -0.86 2.08
N LYS A 265 -6.50 -1.34 0.84
CA LYS A 265 -6.40 -2.76 0.49
C LYS A 265 -5.06 -3.33 1.01
N ILE A 266 -5.09 -4.53 1.62
CA ILE A 266 -3.94 -5.16 2.28
C ILE A 266 -3.56 -6.47 1.59
N ILE A 267 -4.54 -7.38 1.47
CA ILE A 267 -4.41 -8.64 0.74
C ILE A 267 -5.57 -8.73 -0.25
N GLU A 268 -5.23 -9.04 -1.49
CA GLU A 268 -6.16 -9.21 -2.59
C GLU A 268 -6.05 -10.61 -3.15
N GLU A 269 -7.16 -11.16 -3.65
CA GLU A 269 -7.16 -12.49 -4.25
C GLU A 269 -7.96 -12.55 -5.55
N ALA A 270 -7.53 -13.41 -6.47
CA ALA A 270 -8.24 -13.68 -7.71
C ALA A 270 -8.21 -15.19 -8.01
N PRO A 271 -9.33 -15.82 -8.40
CA PRO A 271 -10.70 -15.27 -8.43
C PRO A 271 -11.30 -15.01 -7.05
N ALA A 272 -12.45 -14.32 -7.00
CA ALA A 272 -13.17 -14.12 -5.74
C ALA A 272 -13.76 -15.46 -5.24
N PRO A 273 -13.57 -15.80 -3.96
CA PRO A 273 -14.04 -17.08 -3.41
C PRO A 273 -15.57 -17.13 -3.29
N GLY A 274 -16.13 -18.34 -3.36
CA GLY A 274 -17.56 -18.58 -3.08
C GLY A 274 -18.56 -18.11 -4.15
N LEU A 275 -18.10 -17.58 -5.29
CA LEU A 275 -19.01 -17.23 -6.40
C LEU A 275 -19.28 -18.44 -7.32
N SER A 276 -20.47 -18.51 -7.91
CA SER A 276 -20.77 -19.45 -9.01
C SER A 276 -20.24 -18.93 -10.34
N GLU A 277 -20.11 -19.80 -11.35
CA GLU A 277 -19.68 -19.38 -12.68
C GLU A 277 -20.71 -18.45 -13.36
N GLU A 278 -21.99 -18.65 -13.08
CA GLU A 278 -23.06 -17.79 -13.58
C GLU A 278 -22.94 -16.38 -13.02
N LEU A 279 -22.72 -16.25 -11.71
CA LEU A 279 -22.57 -14.96 -11.04
C LEU A 279 -21.29 -14.24 -11.48
N ARG A 280 -20.18 -14.98 -11.67
CA ARG A 280 -18.94 -14.42 -12.23
C ARG A 280 -19.15 -13.86 -13.63
N ARG A 281 -19.85 -14.61 -14.49
CA ARG A 281 -20.19 -14.13 -15.83
C ARG A 281 -21.06 -12.89 -15.77
N GLU A 282 -22.06 -12.87 -14.89
CA GLU A 282 -22.95 -11.72 -14.72
C GLU A 282 -22.19 -10.46 -14.27
N LEU A 283 -21.29 -10.59 -13.29
CA LEU A 283 -20.37 -9.54 -12.84
C LEU A 283 -19.50 -9.03 -14.00
N GLY A 284 -18.88 -9.97 -14.75
CA GLY A 284 -18.04 -9.66 -15.89
C GLY A 284 -18.78 -8.91 -17.00
N GLU A 285 -19.97 -9.39 -17.37
CA GLU A 285 -20.81 -8.76 -18.38
C GLU A 285 -21.33 -7.39 -17.93
N ALA A 286 -21.67 -7.22 -16.65
CA ALA A 286 -22.04 -5.93 -16.08
C ALA A 286 -20.88 -4.93 -16.16
N ALA A 287 -19.66 -5.36 -15.85
CA ALA A 287 -18.47 -4.52 -15.97
C ALA A 287 -18.17 -4.12 -17.43
N VAL A 288 -18.36 -5.03 -18.39
CA VAL A 288 -18.24 -4.72 -19.82
C VAL A 288 -19.30 -3.72 -20.28
N ARG A 289 -20.56 -3.86 -19.82
CA ARG A 289 -21.61 -2.86 -20.08
C ARG A 289 -21.24 -1.49 -19.53
N ALA A 290 -20.72 -1.43 -18.30
CA ALA A 290 -20.22 -0.20 -17.68
C ALA A 290 -19.14 0.47 -18.55
N ALA A 291 -18.12 -0.29 -18.97
CA ALA A 291 -17.03 0.22 -19.80
C ALA A 291 -17.53 0.73 -21.16
N LYS A 292 -18.44 0.00 -21.82
CA LYS A 292 -19.01 0.41 -23.11
C LYS A 292 -19.88 1.66 -22.99
N ALA A 293 -20.61 1.83 -21.89
CA ALA A 293 -21.50 2.97 -21.69
C ALA A 293 -20.76 4.32 -21.67
N VAL A 294 -19.49 4.32 -21.24
CA VAL A 294 -18.66 5.53 -21.15
C VAL A 294 -17.65 5.66 -22.30
N GLY A 295 -17.70 4.76 -23.28
CA GLY A 295 -16.72 4.72 -24.37
C GLY A 295 -15.29 4.53 -23.87
N TYR A 296 -15.11 3.64 -22.89
CA TYR A 296 -13.83 3.42 -22.22
C TYR A 296 -12.75 2.90 -23.19
N VAL A 297 -11.48 3.20 -22.91
CA VAL A 297 -10.31 2.70 -23.66
C VAL A 297 -9.19 2.37 -22.67
N GLY A 298 -8.45 1.29 -22.93
CA GLY A 298 -7.35 0.86 -22.07
C GLY A 298 -7.82 -0.03 -20.91
N ALA A 299 -6.99 -0.10 -19.87
CA ALA A 299 -7.26 -0.88 -18.67
C ALA A 299 -8.09 -0.09 -17.66
N GLY A 300 -9.15 -0.70 -17.13
CA GLY A 300 -9.99 -0.12 -16.09
C GLY A 300 -10.46 -1.15 -15.09
N THR A 301 -11.01 -0.72 -13.97
CA THR A 301 -11.60 -1.63 -12.99
C THR A 301 -12.95 -1.11 -12.54
N VAL A 302 -13.95 -1.97 -12.59
CA VAL A 302 -15.30 -1.69 -12.09
C VAL A 302 -15.42 -2.32 -10.71
N GLU A 303 -15.61 -1.51 -9.69
CA GLU A 303 -15.72 -1.94 -8.30
C GLU A 303 -17.19 -2.17 -7.93
N PHE A 304 -17.47 -3.32 -7.33
CA PHE A 304 -18.77 -3.72 -6.85
C PHE A 304 -18.74 -3.98 -5.34
N ILE A 305 -19.84 -3.65 -4.69
CA ILE A 305 -20.17 -4.14 -3.35
C ILE A 305 -21.04 -5.38 -3.52
N LEU A 306 -20.52 -6.51 -3.09
CA LEU A 306 -21.23 -7.79 -3.06
C LEU A 306 -21.68 -8.06 -1.61
N ASP A 307 -22.97 -8.29 -1.40
CA ASP A 307 -23.46 -8.74 -0.10
C ASP A 307 -23.09 -10.22 0.11
N LYS A 308 -22.46 -10.52 1.24
CA LYS A 308 -22.02 -11.87 1.59
C LYS A 308 -23.20 -12.83 1.81
N GLU A 309 -24.37 -12.34 2.23
CA GLU A 309 -25.51 -13.19 2.61
C GLU A 309 -26.33 -13.64 1.40
N ASP A 310 -26.70 -12.71 0.53
CA ASP A 310 -27.57 -12.98 -0.63
C ASP A 310 -26.83 -12.98 -1.99
N LEU A 311 -25.54 -12.66 -1.99
CA LEU A 311 -24.69 -12.55 -3.18
C LEU A 311 -25.20 -11.54 -4.22
N SER A 312 -26.04 -10.59 -3.81
CA SER A 312 -26.41 -9.44 -4.63
C SER A 312 -25.22 -8.49 -4.75
N PHE A 313 -24.94 -8.03 -5.98
CA PHE A 313 -23.86 -7.09 -6.23
C PHE A 313 -24.39 -5.77 -6.77
N HIS A 314 -23.70 -4.71 -6.41
CA HIS A 314 -24.08 -3.36 -6.80
C HIS A 314 -22.84 -2.53 -7.13
N PHE A 315 -22.93 -1.74 -8.19
CA PHE A 315 -21.87 -0.85 -8.63
C PHE A 315 -21.53 0.17 -7.53
N MET A 316 -20.24 0.27 -7.22
CA MET A 316 -19.69 1.27 -6.31
C MET A 316 -19.08 2.43 -7.09
N GLU A 317 -18.06 2.13 -7.89
CA GLU A 317 -17.34 3.10 -8.71
C GLU A 317 -16.56 2.41 -9.84
N MET A 318 -16.03 3.20 -10.77
CA MET A 318 -15.13 2.72 -11.82
C MET A 318 -13.83 3.49 -11.74
N ASN A 319 -12.74 2.79 -11.47
CA ASN A 319 -11.40 3.37 -11.45
C ASN A 319 -10.85 3.46 -12.86
N THR A 320 -10.45 4.67 -13.26
CA THR A 320 -10.15 5.01 -14.65
C THR A 320 -8.68 4.76 -15.03
N ARG A 321 -8.11 3.66 -14.51
CA ARG A 321 -6.67 3.36 -14.54
C ARG A 321 -6.40 1.86 -14.34
N LEU A 322 -5.14 1.48 -14.55
CA LEU A 322 -4.63 0.21 -14.07
C LEU A 322 -4.69 0.17 -12.54
N GLN A 323 -5.15 -0.94 -11.96
CA GLN A 323 -5.15 -1.12 -10.50
C GLN A 323 -3.80 -1.60 -9.98
N VAL A 324 -3.55 -1.39 -8.69
CA VAL A 324 -2.29 -1.79 -8.05
C VAL A 324 -2.16 -3.32 -8.07
N GLU A 325 -3.26 -3.98 -7.75
CA GLU A 325 -3.53 -5.41 -7.65
C GLU A 325 -3.82 -6.09 -9.01
N HIS A 326 -3.49 -5.44 -10.12
CA HIS A 326 -3.57 -6.07 -11.44
C HIS A 326 -2.71 -7.37 -11.59
N PRO A 327 -1.58 -7.58 -10.87
CA PRO A 327 -0.78 -8.79 -11.02
C PRO A 327 -1.56 -10.08 -10.73
N ILE A 328 -2.50 -10.10 -9.78
CA ILE A 328 -3.29 -11.33 -9.52
C ILE A 328 -4.21 -11.68 -10.69
N SER A 329 -4.76 -10.69 -11.40
CA SER A 329 -5.48 -10.92 -12.67
C SER A 329 -4.53 -11.45 -13.75
N GLU A 330 -3.31 -10.94 -13.85
CA GLU A 330 -2.29 -11.43 -14.78
C GLU A 330 -1.92 -12.90 -14.50
N MET A 331 -1.73 -13.27 -13.23
CA MET A 331 -1.33 -14.62 -12.84
C MET A 331 -2.40 -15.68 -13.16
N ILE A 332 -3.70 -15.36 -13.02
CA ILE A 332 -4.77 -16.31 -13.33
C ILE A 332 -5.16 -16.36 -14.81
N THR A 333 -4.81 -15.33 -15.59
CA THR A 333 -5.13 -15.25 -17.03
C THR A 333 -3.95 -15.52 -17.95
N GLY A 334 -2.72 -15.42 -17.45
CA GLY A 334 -1.50 -15.49 -18.26
C GLY A 334 -1.31 -14.27 -19.18
N THR A 335 -1.98 -13.15 -18.89
CA THR A 335 -1.90 -11.91 -19.70
C THR A 335 -0.89 -10.91 -19.11
N ASP A 336 -0.41 -9.97 -19.93
CA ASP A 336 0.33 -8.79 -19.50
C ASP A 336 -0.51 -7.56 -19.82
N LEU A 337 -1.11 -6.97 -18.80
CA LEU A 337 -2.06 -5.85 -18.93
C LEU A 337 -1.36 -4.57 -19.38
N VAL A 338 -0.11 -4.36 -18.97
CA VAL A 338 0.69 -3.22 -19.46
C VAL A 338 1.03 -3.39 -20.95
N GLU A 339 1.31 -4.62 -21.39
CA GLU A 339 1.51 -4.92 -22.82
C GLU A 339 0.26 -4.59 -23.63
N TRP A 340 -0.91 -4.95 -23.13
CA TRP A 340 -2.19 -4.60 -23.75
C TRP A 340 -2.40 -3.08 -23.79
N GLN A 341 -2.04 -2.36 -22.71
CA GLN A 341 -2.14 -0.89 -22.70
C GLN A 341 -1.27 -0.27 -23.80
N ILE A 342 -0.06 -0.80 -24.03
CA ILE A 342 0.84 -0.35 -25.10
C ILE A 342 0.26 -0.61 -26.49
N ARG A 343 -0.23 -1.83 -26.74
CA ARG A 343 -0.84 -2.21 -28.03
C ARG A 343 -2.07 -1.36 -28.35
N ILE A 344 -2.97 -1.19 -27.37
CA ILE A 344 -4.22 -0.45 -27.57
C ILE A 344 -3.98 1.05 -27.67
N ALA A 345 -3.01 1.60 -26.93
CA ALA A 345 -2.57 2.98 -27.11
C ALA A 345 -1.95 3.21 -28.51
N ALA A 346 -1.27 2.20 -29.07
CA ALA A 346 -0.77 2.22 -30.44
C ALA A 346 -1.88 2.12 -31.50
N GLY A 347 -3.12 1.87 -31.09
CA GLY A 347 -4.29 1.73 -31.97
C GLY A 347 -4.51 0.30 -32.46
N GLU A 348 -3.92 -0.72 -31.83
CA GLU A 348 -4.26 -2.12 -32.10
C GLU A 348 -5.61 -2.51 -31.45
N PRO A 349 -6.36 -3.47 -32.03
CA PRO A 349 -7.55 -4.02 -31.39
C PRO A 349 -7.19 -4.91 -30.19
N LEU A 350 -8.20 -5.30 -29.40
CA LEU A 350 -8.00 -6.26 -28.30
C LEU A 350 -7.28 -7.55 -28.78
N PRO A 351 -6.20 -7.98 -28.10
CA PRO A 351 -5.45 -9.18 -28.52
C PRO A 351 -6.24 -10.48 -28.43
N LEU A 352 -7.20 -10.55 -27.50
CA LEU A 352 -8.02 -11.73 -27.23
C LEU A 352 -9.50 -11.37 -27.16
N LYS A 353 -10.36 -12.28 -27.62
CA LYS A 353 -11.81 -12.23 -27.39
C LYS A 353 -12.16 -12.78 -26.01
N GLN A 354 -13.33 -12.44 -25.48
CA GLN A 354 -13.79 -12.90 -24.16
C GLN A 354 -13.71 -14.44 -23.99
N SER A 355 -14.06 -15.20 -25.03
CA SER A 355 -14.03 -16.67 -24.99
C SER A 355 -12.63 -17.28 -24.96
N GLN A 356 -11.58 -16.49 -25.22
CA GLN A 356 -10.18 -16.93 -25.21
C GLN A 356 -9.48 -16.60 -23.89
N ILE A 357 -10.09 -15.78 -23.03
CA ILE A 357 -9.52 -15.39 -21.75
C ILE A 357 -9.82 -16.50 -20.74
N THR A 358 -8.83 -17.34 -20.48
CA THR A 358 -8.94 -18.44 -19.53
C THR A 358 -8.77 -17.94 -18.09
N ARG A 359 -9.26 -18.75 -17.15
CA ARG A 359 -9.01 -18.60 -15.72
C ARG A 359 -8.40 -19.88 -15.19
N THR A 360 -7.15 -19.82 -14.70
CA THR A 360 -6.42 -20.99 -14.19
C THR A 360 -5.85 -20.71 -12.82
N GLY A 361 -6.06 -21.64 -11.89
CA GLY A 361 -5.54 -21.55 -10.53
C GLY A 361 -6.15 -20.41 -9.71
N HIS A 362 -5.40 -20.01 -8.68
CA HIS A 362 -5.73 -18.95 -7.74
C HIS A 362 -4.48 -18.14 -7.42
N ALA A 363 -4.63 -16.84 -7.28
CA ALA A 363 -3.53 -15.94 -6.95
C ALA A 363 -3.87 -15.06 -5.74
N PHE A 364 -2.86 -14.78 -4.93
CA PHE A 364 -2.91 -13.80 -3.85
C PHE A 364 -1.86 -12.72 -4.08
N GLU A 365 -2.19 -11.49 -3.72
CA GLU A 365 -1.26 -10.38 -3.58
C GLU A 365 -1.27 -9.90 -2.12
N ALA A 366 -0.09 -9.63 -1.58
CA ALA A 366 0.07 -8.94 -0.32
C ALA A 366 0.90 -7.68 -0.52
N ARG A 367 0.38 -6.54 -0.04
CA ARG A 367 1.09 -5.26 -0.07
C ARG A 367 2.02 -5.14 1.13
N ILE A 368 3.32 -5.09 0.84
CA ILE A 368 4.36 -4.93 1.86
C ILE A 368 4.55 -3.43 2.10
N TYR A 369 4.14 -2.97 3.27
CA TYR A 369 4.21 -1.56 3.68
C TYR A 369 5.28 -1.34 4.76
N ALA A 370 5.95 -0.20 4.67
CA ALA A 370 6.70 0.43 5.75
C ALA A 370 5.71 1.02 6.77
N GLU A 371 5.09 0.18 7.59
CA GLU A 371 4.15 0.59 8.64
C GLU A 371 4.41 -0.24 9.91
N ASN A 372 3.99 0.29 11.06
CA ASN A 372 4.00 -0.43 12.33
C ASN A 372 2.57 -0.84 12.72
N PRO A 373 2.11 -2.06 12.39
CA PRO A 373 0.74 -2.52 12.71
C PRO A 373 0.38 -2.40 14.19
N ARG A 374 1.27 -2.82 15.10
CA ARG A 374 1.05 -2.79 16.56
C ARG A 374 1.03 -1.37 17.12
N GLY A 375 1.69 -0.43 16.45
CA GLY A 375 1.63 1.00 16.75
C GLY A 375 0.38 1.70 16.20
N GLY A 376 -0.63 0.96 15.71
CA GLY A 376 -1.80 1.53 15.04
C GLY A 376 -1.56 1.82 13.56
N PHE A 377 -0.69 1.02 12.93
CA PHE A 377 -0.28 1.14 11.52
C PHE A 377 0.25 2.53 11.16
N LEU A 378 1.12 3.06 12.02
CA LEU A 378 1.82 4.31 11.74
C LEU A 378 2.82 4.09 10.60
N PRO A 379 2.85 4.95 9.57
CA PRO A 379 3.84 4.84 8.50
C PRO A 379 5.25 5.08 9.03
N GLY A 380 6.16 4.24 8.55
CA GLY A 380 7.58 4.32 8.76
C GLY A 380 8.26 4.99 7.56
N ALA A 381 9.40 5.63 7.84
CA ALA A 381 10.32 6.15 6.84
C ALA A 381 11.74 5.94 7.37
N GLY A 382 12.69 5.76 6.45
CA GLY A 382 14.09 5.49 6.78
C GLY A 382 14.75 4.47 5.85
N PRO A 383 16.01 4.15 6.10
CA PRO A 383 16.81 3.30 5.22
C PRO A 383 16.44 1.82 5.34
N LEU A 384 16.37 1.14 4.20
CA LEU A 384 16.28 -0.32 4.10
C LEU A 384 17.68 -0.91 4.27
N ARG A 385 18.13 -1.03 5.52
CA ARG A 385 19.50 -1.48 5.83
C ARG A 385 19.78 -2.91 5.43
N TYR A 386 18.74 -3.75 5.47
CA TYR A 386 18.79 -5.13 5.00
C TYR A 386 17.49 -5.43 4.26
N LEU A 387 17.61 -5.95 3.04
CA LEU A 387 16.46 -6.34 2.23
C LEU A 387 16.76 -7.64 1.47
N SER A 388 16.01 -8.68 1.77
CA SER A 388 15.98 -9.93 1.02
C SER A 388 14.55 -10.26 0.64
N THR A 389 14.33 -10.50 -0.64
CA THR A 389 13.03 -10.92 -1.16
C THR A 389 13.02 -12.44 -1.40
N PRO A 390 11.84 -13.08 -1.42
CA PRO A 390 11.71 -14.45 -1.92
C PRO A 390 12.19 -14.53 -3.37
N GLN A 391 12.68 -15.71 -3.78
CA GLN A 391 13.19 -15.93 -5.13
C GLN A 391 12.03 -15.92 -6.14
N PRO A 392 12.06 -15.08 -7.19
CA PRO A 392 11.04 -15.10 -8.22
C PRO A 392 11.01 -16.44 -8.97
N SER A 393 9.80 -16.93 -9.24
CA SER A 393 9.52 -18.12 -10.06
C SER A 393 8.31 -17.87 -10.98
N ALA A 394 7.82 -18.90 -11.68
CA ALA A 394 6.57 -18.78 -12.43
C ALA A 394 5.34 -18.56 -11.51
N GLU A 395 5.42 -19.05 -10.27
CA GLU A 395 4.35 -19.00 -9.27
C GLU A 395 4.57 -17.90 -8.22
N VAL A 396 5.77 -17.32 -8.13
CA VAL A 396 6.13 -16.29 -7.14
C VAL A 396 6.67 -15.07 -7.87
N ARG A 397 5.99 -13.94 -7.70
CA ARG A 397 6.30 -12.68 -8.36
C ARG A 397 6.46 -11.57 -7.31
N VAL A 398 7.54 -10.82 -7.44
CA VAL A 398 7.82 -9.66 -6.57
C VAL A 398 7.84 -8.40 -7.43
N GLU A 399 6.95 -7.48 -7.13
CA GLU A 399 6.88 -6.16 -7.73
C GLU A 399 7.44 -5.15 -6.73
N THR A 400 8.59 -4.54 -7.02
CA THR A 400 9.24 -3.59 -6.09
C THR A 400 9.86 -2.41 -6.82
N GLY A 401 9.91 -1.28 -6.12
CA GLY A 401 10.58 -0.05 -6.56
C GLY A 401 11.81 0.32 -5.72
N VAL A 402 12.23 -0.57 -4.82
CA VAL A 402 13.33 -0.32 -3.87
C VAL A 402 14.34 -1.47 -3.87
N ARG A 403 15.53 -1.21 -3.35
CA ARG A 403 16.61 -2.18 -3.12
C ARG A 403 17.19 -2.01 -1.73
N GLU A 404 18.00 -2.97 -1.32
CA GLU A 404 18.83 -2.82 -0.12
C GLU A 404 19.67 -1.52 -0.22
N GLY A 405 19.68 -0.75 0.85
CA GLY A 405 20.32 0.56 0.94
C GLY A 405 19.48 1.74 0.46
N ASP A 406 18.36 1.54 -0.23
CA ASP A 406 17.45 2.63 -0.59
C ASP A 406 16.73 3.16 0.67
N GLU A 407 16.19 4.39 0.58
CA GLU A 407 15.46 5.04 1.67
C GLU A 407 13.97 5.14 1.35
N VAL A 408 13.13 4.68 2.28
CA VAL A 408 11.68 4.93 2.22
C VAL A 408 11.44 6.37 2.69
N SER A 409 11.14 7.24 1.74
CA SER A 409 10.92 8.67 1.98
C SER A 409 9.58 8.96 2.64
N VAL A 410 9.53 9.99 3.49
CA VAL A 410 8.30 10.52 4.09
C VAL A 410 7.36 11.18 3.07
N HIS A 411 7.85 11.49 1.86
CA HIS A 411 7.10 12.27 0.88
C HIS A 411 6.13 11.44 0.03
N TYR A 412 6.24 10.12 0.07
CA TYR A 412 5.53 9.22 -0.83
C TYR A 412 4.88 8.05 -0.08
N ASP A 413 4.14 7.25 -0.84
CA ASP A 413 3.51 6.03 -0.35
C ASP A 413 4.55 5.08 0.31
N PRO A 414 4.28 4.54 1.51
CA PRO A 414 5.18 3.65 2.23
C PRO A 414 5.23 2.22 1.66
N MET A 415 4.57 1.92 0.54
CA MET A 415 4.60 0.61 -0.09
C MET A 415 6.01 0.30 -0.61
N ILE A 416 6.60 -0.76 -0.06
CA ILE A 416 7.94 -1.27 -0.39
C ILE A 416 7.83 -2.18 -1.63
N ALA A 417 6.86 -3.08 -1.62
CA ALA A 417 6.68 -4.08 -2.65
C ALA A 417 5.27 -4.69 -2.63
N LYS A 418 4.96 -5.44 -3.68
CA LYS A 418 3.83 -6.36 -3.74
C LYS A 418 4.39 -7.77 -3.91
N LEU A 419 3.98 -8.68 -3.02
CA LEU A 419 4.28 -10.10 -3.13
C LEU A 419 3.07 -10.79 -3.74
N VAL A 420 3.24 -11.38 -4.89
CA VAL A 420 2.19 -12.06 -5.64
C VAL A 420 2.55 -13.53 -5.73
N VAL A 421 1.61 -14.40 -5.37
CA VAL A 421 1.77 -15.85 -5.47
C VAL A 421 0.62 -16.47 -6.24
N TRP A 422 0.87 -17.60 -6.89
CA TRP A 422 -0.12 -18.40 -7.59
C TRP A 422 -0.04 -19.87 -7.17
N GLY A 423 -1.17 -20.57 -7.23
CA GLY A 423 -1.26 -22.02 -7.04
C GLY A 423 -2.44 -22.60 -7.79
N GLU A 424 -2.53 -23.94 -7.89
CA GLU A 424 -3.63 -24.59 -8.63
C GLU A 424 -4.99 -24.40 -7.97
N ASN A 425 -4.99 -24.13 -6.66
CA ASN A 425 -6.16 -23.81 -5.87
C ASN A 425 -5.82 -22.80 -4.77
N ARG A 426 -6.87 -22.22 -4.17
CA ARG A 426 -6.76 -21.21 -3.12
C ARG A 426 -5.87 -21.65 -1.96
N SER A 427 -6.03 -22.88 -1.47
CA SER A 427 -5.25 -23.38 -0.32
C SER A 427 -3.75 -23.49 -0.62
N GLN A 428 -3.39 -23.97 -1.83
CA GLN A 428 -1.98 -24.01 -2.26
C GLN A 428 -1.40 -22.60 -2.40
N ALA A 429 -2.14 -21.68 -3.03
CA ALA A 429 -1.70 -20.29 -3.19
C ALA A 429 -1.53 -19.60 -1.83
N LEU A 430 -2.44 -19.84 -0.88
CA LEU A 430 -2.37 -19.29 0.48
C LEU A 430 -1.20 -19.84 1.29
N ASN A 431 -0.96 -21.15 1.24
CA ASN A 431 0.21 -21.76 1.87
C ASN A 431 1.52 -21.21 1.27
N SER A 432 1.55 -21.00 -0.05
CA SER A 432 2.67 -20.35 -0.72
C SER A 432 2.86 -18.91 -0.25
N LEU A 433 1.77 -18.14 -0.09
CA LEU A 433 1.82 -16.76 0.42
C LEU A 433 2.48 -16.71 1.80
N ILE A 434 2.01 -17.54 2.73
CA ILE A 434 2.52 -17.60 4.10
C ILE A 434 4.02 -17.93 4.10
N ALA A 435 4.43 -18.96 3.34
CA ALA A 435 5.84 -19.36 3.25
C ALA A 435 6.72 -18.26 2.63
N ARG A 436 6.25 -17.61 1.56
CA ARG A 436 7.01 -16.55 0.86
C ARG A 436 7.08 -15.24 1.64
N LEU A 437 6.08 -14.94 2.48
CA LEU A 437 6.16 -13.82 3.43
C LEU A 437 7.25 -14.04 4.48
N GLY A 438 7.44 -15.28 4.96
CA GLY A 438 8.52 -15.64 5.89
C GLY A 438 9.92 -15.49 5.29
N GLU A 439 10.06 -15.58 3.97
CA GLU A 439 11.32 -15.36 3.23
C GLU A 439 11.60 -13.88 2.91
N TYR A 440 10.63 -12.99 3.19
CA TYR A 440 10.75 -11.57 2.95
C TYR A 440 11.39 -10.89 4.17
N HIS A 441 12.69 -10.66 4.11
CA HIS A 441 13.46 -10.15 5.24
C HIS A 441 13.75 -8.66 5.05
N ILE A 442 13.25 -7.83 5.98
CA ILE A 442 13.48 -6.38 5.99
C ILE A 442 13.96 -5.95 7.38
N SER A 443 15.05 -5.18 7.42
CA SER A 443 15.51 -4.48 8.63
C SER A 443 15.85 -3.01 8.33
N GLY A 444 15.83 -2.19 9.38
CA GLY A 444 15.99 -0.73 9.33
C GLY A 444 14.71 0.06 9.61
N LEU A 445 13.54 -0.54 9.37
CA LEU A 445 12.23 0.06 9.67
C LEU A 445 11.16 -1.00 9.98
N ASP A 446 10.05 -0.56 10.57
CA ASP A 446 8.90 -1.41 10.89
C ASP A 446 8.12 -1.76 9.61
N THR A 447 7.69 -3.00 9.48
CA THR A 447 6.92 -3.48 8.32
C THR A 447 5.68 -4.25 8.75
N ASN A 448 4.70 -4.34 7.86
CA ASN A 448 3.49 -5.12 8.09
C ASN A 448 3.62 -6.64 7.84
N ILE A 449 4.82 -7.17 7.55
CA ILE A 449 5.02 -8.59 7.15
C ILE A 449 4.48 -9.58 8.18
N ASN A 450 4.82 -9.42 9.47
CA ASN A 450 4.31 -10.33 10.50
C ASN A 450 2.77 -10.29 10.58
N PHE A 451 2.18 -9.10 10.45
CA PHE A 451 0.72 -8.95 10.42
C PHE A 451 0.11 -9.66 9.20
N LEU A 452 0.75 -9.60 8.03
CA LEU A 452 0.31 -10.33 6.83
C LEU A 452 0.37 -11.85 7.03
N ILE A 453 1.40 -12.36 7.71
CA ILE A 453 1.52 -13.79 8.07
C ILE A 453 0.38 -14.19 9.02
N ASP A 454 0.14 -13.41 10.08
CA ASP A 454 -0.93 -13.65 11.05
C ASP A 454 -2.32 -13.62 10.38
N LEU A 455 -2.55 -12.65 9.49
CA LEU A 455 -3.79 -12.51 8.74
C LEU A 455 -4.01 -13.68 7.76
N ALA A 456 -3.01 -14.00 6.95
CA ALA A 456 -3.09 -15.11 6.00
C ALA A 456 -3.28 -16.47 6.71
N SER A 457 -2.76 -16.60 7.93
CA SER A 457 -2.89 -17.79 8.78
C SER A 457 -4.20 -17.84 9.57
N HIS A 458 -5.01 -16.77 9.58
CA HIS A 458 -6.23 -16.71 10.37
C HIS A 458 -7.30 -17.70 9.86
N PRO A 459 -7.96 -18.50 10.73
CA PRO A 459 -8.92 -19.53 10.30
C PRO A 459 -10.05 -18.99 9.42
N GLU A 460 -10.63 -17.84 9.79
CA GLU A 460 -11.72 -17.21 9.01
C GLU A 460 -11.25 -16.76 7.61
N PHE A 461 -9.98 -16.36 7.47
CA PHE A 461 -9.42 -16.02 6.16
C PHE A 461 -9.19 -17.27 5.30
N GLN A 462 -8.72 -18.37 5.91
CA GLN A 462 -8.56 -19.66 5.23
C GLN A 462 -9.90 -20.23 4.73
N LEU A 463 -10.98 -20.02 5.49
CA LEU A 463 -12.35 -20.39 5.11
C LEU A 463 -13.01 -19.44 4.11
N ALA A 464 -12.32 -18.38 3.68
CA ALA A 464 -12.85 -17.32 2.82
C ALA A 464 -14.05 -16.56 3.41
N ASN A 465 -14.15 -16.50 4.74
CA ASN A 465 -15.23 -15.84 5.45
C ASN A 465 -14.96 -14.32 5.64
N VAL A 466 -14.69 -13.61 4.54
CA VAL A 466 -14.20 -12.22 4.56
C VAL A 466 -15.29 -11.20 4.25
N HIS A 467 -15.10 -9.98 4.78
CA HIS A 467 -15.85 -8.76 4.46
C HIS A 467 -14.98 -7.55 4.80
N THR A 468 -15.39 -6.34 4.41
CA THR A 468 -14.61 -5.11 4.60
C THR A 468 -14.31 -4.71 6.05
N GLY A 469 -15.00 -5.30 7.02
CA GLY A 469 -14.78 -5.08 8.46
C GLY A 469 -13.91 -6.15 9.13
N PHE A 470 -13.36 -7.10 8.38
CA PHE A 470 -12.67 -8.29 8.90
C PHE A 470 -11.55 -7.97 9.89
N ILE A 471 -10.72 -6.96 9.58
CA ILE A 471 -9.57 -6.58 10.43
C ILE A 471 -10.03 -5.98 11.76
N ASP A 472 -11.10 -5.16 11.73
CA ASP A 472 -11.63 -4.53 12.94
C ASP A 472 -12.35 -5.56 13.84
N GLU A 473 -13.04 -6.54 13.23
CA GLU A 473 -13.72 -7.64 13.96
C GLU A 473 -12.73 -8.59 14.63
N HIS A 474 -11.65 -8.95 13.94
CA HIS A 474 -10.66 -9.92 14.41
C HIS A 474 -9.38 -9.25 14.95
N PHE A 475 -9.46 -7.98 15.37
CA PHE A 475 -8.29 -7.22 15.79
C PHE A 475 -7.47 -7.94 16.88
N ASP A 476 -8.12 -8.43 17.93
CA ASP A 476 -7.44 -9.09 19.05
C ASP A 476 -6.73 -10.39 18.65
N THR A 477 -7.28 -11.14 17.69
CA THR A 477 -6.68 -12.40 17.21
C THR A 477 -5.61 -12.19 16.16
N LEU A 478 -5.66 -11.08 15.41
CA LEU A 478 -4.67 -10.70 14.40
C LEU A 478 -3.39 -10.06 14.99
N PHE A 479 -3.41 -9.70 16.28
CA PHE A 479 -2.25 -9.15 16.98
C PHE A 479 -1.82 -10.01 18.19
N PRO A 480 -1.54 -11.31 18.01
CA PRO A 480 -1.15 -12.18 19.11
C PRO A 480 0.10 -11.63 19.82
N ALA A 481 0.25 -11.87 21.13
CA ALA A 481 1.44 -11.41 21.83
C ALA A 481 2.70 -12.07 21.25
N ILE A 482 3.72 -11.28 20.92
CA ILE A 482 5.00 -11.82 20.43
C ILE A 482 5.67 -12.56 21.59
N SER A 483 5.61 -13.90 21.54
CA SER A 483 6.23 -14.75 22.54
C SER A 483 7.66 -15.09 22.12
N ILE A 484 8.60 -14.82 23.02
CA ILE A 484 10.02 -15.10 22.80
C ILE A 484 10.38 -16.33 23.63
N SER A 485 10.56 -17.45 22.94
CA SER A 485 10.98 -18.71 23.55
C SER A 485 12.48 -18.68 23.90
N GLN A 486 12.90 -19.54 24.81
CA GLN A 486 14.35 -19.73 25.07
C GLN A 486 15.10 -20.15 23.81
N GLN A 487 14.46 -20.91 22.92
CA GLN A 487 15.04 -21.30 21.64
C GLN A 487 15.33 -20.08 20.75
N HIS A 488 14.43 -19.10 20.66
CA HIS A 488 14.67 -17.86 19.90
C HIS A 488 15.86 -17.07 20.46
N VAL A 489 15.98 -17.01 21.79
CA VAL A 489 17.10 -16.34 22.47
C VAL A 489 18.42 -17.07 22.19
N SER A 490 18.42 -18.40 22.22
CA SER A 490 19.59 -19.22 21.88
C SER A 490 19.98 -19.05 20.40
N GLN A 491 19.02 -19.00 19.48
CA GLN A 491 19.26 -18.71 18.06
C GLN A 491 19.89 -17.31 17.86
N ALA A 492 19.39 -16.31 18.58
CA ALA A 492 19.93 -14.95 18.56
C ALA A 492 21.40 -14.92 19.02
N ALA A 493 21.72 -15.63 20.11
CA ALA A 493 23.09 -15.75 20.60
C ALA A 493 24.01 -16.48 19.61
N VAL A 494 23.55 -17.57 18.98
CA VAL A 494 24.30 -18.28 17.93
C VAL A 494 24.61 -17.35 16.75
N ALA A 495 23.67 -16.50 16.34
CA ALA A 495 23.91 -15.51 15.28
C ALA A 495 25.04 -14.52 15.65
N LEU A 496 25.07 -14.03 16.89
CA LEU A 496 26.15 -13.16 17.38
C LEU A 496 27.51 -13.87 17.36
N VAL A 497 27.55 -15.15 17.80
CA VAL A 497 28.77 -15.97 17.77
C VAL A 497 29.33 -16.08 16.35
N PHE A 498 28.50 -16.41 15.36
CA PHE A 498 28.94 -16.51 13.96
C PHE A 498 29.41 -15.17 13.39
N ASN A 499 28.77 -14.06 13.78
CA ASN A 499 29.18 -12.72 13.36
C ASN A 499 30.57 -12.36 13.91
N GLU A 500 30.84 -12.66 15.19
CA GLU A 500 32.17 -12.46 15.79
C GLU A 500 33.25 -13.33 15.15
N LEU A 501 32.94 -14.60 14.87
CA LEU A 501 33.87 -15.52 14.20
C LEU A 501 34.19 -15.05 12.76
N GLN A 502 33.20 -14.53 12.03
CA GLN A 502 33.41 -13.97 10.71
C GLN A 502 34.26 -12.69 10.74
N ALA A 503 34.01 -11.79 11.70
CA ALA A 503 34.81 -10.59 11.87
C ALA A 503 36.28 -10.94 12.19
N SER A 504 36.50 -11.95 13.04
CA SER A 504 37.82 -12.43 13.42
C SER A 504 38.59 -13.03 12.24
N THR A 505 37.92 -13.84 11.40
CA THR A 505 38.53 -14.44 10.19
C THR A 505 38.77 -13.44 9.07
N SER A 506 37.92 -12.41 8.93
CA SER A 506 38.13 -11.36 7.94
C SER A 506 39.36 -10.50 8.27
N ASN A 507 39.54 -10.18 9.56
CA ASN A 507 40.71 -9.46 10.07
C ASN A 507 42.02 -10.28 10.02
N SER A 508 41.94 -11.61 9.84
CA SER A 508 43.10 -12.50 9.82
C SER A 508 43.68 -12.75 8.42
N SER A 509 43.08 -12.17 7.37
CA SER A 509 43.45 -12.38 5.97
C SER A 509 44.91 -11.94 5.67
N GLY A 510 45.85 -12.87 5.87
CA GLY A 510 47.28 -12.73 5.58
C GLY A 510 48.23 -12.82 6.77
N SER A 511 47.74 -12.99 8.00
CA SER A 511 48.58 -12.98 9.21
C SER A 511 48.52 -14.31 9.95
N GLN A 512 49.69 -14.90 10.29
CA GLN A 512 49.81 -15.98 11.28
C GLN A 512 49.60 -15.44 12.71
N ASP A 513 48.71 -14.46 12.91
CA ASP A 513 48.44 -13.88 14.21
C ASP A 513 47.69 -14.92 15.07
N PRO A 514 48.30 -15.43 16.15
CA PRO A 514 47.65 -16.41 17.04
C PRO A 514 46.36 -15.86 17.66
N PHE A 515 46.23 -14.55 17.84
CA PHE A 515 45.02 -13.90 18.35
C PHE A 515 43.86 -13.92 17.36
N ALA A 516 44.16 -14.01 16.07
CA ALA A 516 43.17 -14.11 15.00
C ALA A 516 42.89 -15.57 14.61
N ALA A 517 43.89 -16.46 14.73
CA ALA A 517 43.76 -17.89 14.45
C ALA A 517 42.97 -18.65 15.53
N THR A 518 42.97 -18.17 16.77
CA THR A 518 42.32 -18.83 17.91
C THR A 518 41.51 -17.87 18.80
N PRO A 519 40.50 -17.14 18.26
CA PRO A 519 39.85 -16.03 18.96
C PRO A 519 39.18 -16.42 20.30
N ASN A 520 38.80 -17.69 20.43
CA ASN A 520 38.11 -18.22 21.60
C ASN A 520 38.99 -19.14 22.48
N ALA A 521 40.28 -19.31 22.17
CA ALA A 521 41.15 -20.17 22.96
C ALA A 521 41.42 -19.58 24.35
N ARG A 522 41.35 -20.43 25.37
CA ARG A 522 41.73 -20.13 26.76
C ARG A 522 42.50 -21.33 27.30
N LEU A 523 43.65 -21.08 27.93
CA LEU A 523 44.43 -22.15 28.56
C LEU A 523 43.73 -22.59 29.85
N ASN A 524 43.43 -23.88 29.98
CA ASN A 524 42.84 -24.52 31.18
C ASN A 524 41.43 -24.07 31.59
N TYR A 525 40.74 -23.25 30.78
CA TYR A 525 39.37 -22.81 31.03
C TYR A 525 38.55 -22.88 29.75
N ALA A 526 37.25 -23.17 29.88
CA ALA A 526 36.30 -22.94 28.79
C ALA A 526 35.94 -21.44 28.77
N LEU A 527 35.99 -20.81 27.59
CA LEU A 527 35.49 -19.44 27.45
C LEU A 527 33.98 -19.44 27.67
N ILE A 528 33.49 -18.61 28.59
CA ILE A 528 32.07 -18.29 28.73
C ILE A 528 31.91 -16.83 28.34
N ARG A 529 31.15 -16.57 27.27
CA ARG A 529 30.76 -15.22 26.85
C ARG A 529 29.34 -14.94 27.31
N ASN A 530 29.09 -13.70 27.70
CA ASN A 530 27.79 -13.27 28.20
C ASN A 530 27.19 -12.26 27.22
N TYR A 531 25.96 -12.51 26.77
CA TYR A 531 25.16 -11.59 25.97
C TYR A 531 23.91 -11.19 26.75
N ASN A 532 23.62 -9.90 26.76
CA ASN A 532 22.38 -9.38 27.32
C ASN A 532 21.48 -8.98 26.17
N LEU A 533 20.50 -9.82 25.86
CA LEU A 533 19.58 -9.62 24.75
C LEU A 533 18.27 -9.06 25.30
N LYS A 534 17.95 -7.81 24.95
CA LYS A 534 16.66 -7.23 25.22
C LYS A 534 15.73 -7.50 24.05
N ALA A 535 14.53 -7.97 24.33
CA ALA A 535 13.49 -8.06 23.32
C ALA A 535 12.14 -7.75 23.96
N ASN A 536 11.36 -6.92 23.28
CA ASN A 536 10.26 -6.17 23.91
C ASN A 536 10.79 -5.43 25.17
N ASP A 537 10.11 -5.58 26.31
CA ASP A 537 10.52 -4.99 27.59
C ASP A 537 11.31 -5.95 28.50
N LYS A 538 11.65 -7.15 28.01
CA LYS A 538 12.38 -8.16 28.80
C LYS A 538 13.85 -8.24 28.37
N VAL A 539 14.75 -8.31 29.35
CA VAL A 539 16.17 -8.61 29.15
C VAL A 539 16.43 -10.07 29.48
N PHE A 540 17.05 -10.77 28.55
CA PHE A 540 17.49 -12.16 28.67
C PHE A 540 19.00 -12.20 28.86
N TRP A 541 19.45 -12.94 29.87
CA TRP A 541 20.87 -13.16 30.15
C TRP A 541 21.30 -14.46 29.49
N VAL A 542 22.26 -14.39 28.58
CA VAL A 542 22.70 -15.55 27.79
C VAL A 542 24.17 -15.82 28.00
N ASP A 543 24.49 -16.99 28.54
CA ASP A 543 25.86 -17.47 28.66
C ASP A 543 26.16 -18.45 27.53
N VAL A 544 27.22 -18.20 26.77
CA VAL A 544 27.70 -19.04 25.67
C VAL A 544 29.07 -19.61 26.05
N LYS A 545 29.11 -20.92 26.29
CA LYS A 545 30.33 -21.65 26.63
C LYS A 545 30.89 -22.34 25.40
N TYR A 546 32.17 -22.11 25.14
CA TYR A 546 32.91 -22.71 24.03
C TYR A 546 33.70 -23.92 24.53
N ASN A 547 33.47 -25.10 23.93
CA ASN A 547 34.19 -26.33 24.23
C ASN A 547 34.75 -26.96 22.95
N GLY A 548 35.85 -26.40 22.44
CA GLY A 548 36.39 -26.80 21.13
C GLY A 548 35.45 -26.34 20.00
N GLU A 549 34.95 -27.29 19.20
CA GLU A 549 33.97 -27.03 18.14
C GLU A 549 32.51 -27.03 18.64
N GLU A 550 32.27 -27.50 19.87
CA GLU A 550 30.93 -27.59 20.44
C GLU A 550 30.57 -26.32 21.23
N LEU A 551 29.32 -25.87 21.07
CA LEU A 551 28.77 -24.71 21.75
C LEU A 551 27.73 -25.16 22.77
N GLN A 552 27.77 -24.58 23.97
CA GLN A 552 26.71 -24.73 24.97
C GLN A 552 26.13 -23.36 25.30
N ILE A 553 24.81 -23.24 25.34
CA ILE A 553 24.12 -21.98 25.67
C ILE A 553 23.24 -22.16 26.89
N ARG A 554 23.19 -21.15 27.76
CA ARG A 554 22.29 -21.08 28.90
C ARG A 554 21.58 -19.74 28.92
N VAL A 555 20.25 -19.74 29.08
CA VAL A 555 19.40 -18.54 29.14
C VAL A 555 18.84 -18.35 30.55
N ASP A 556 18.88 -17.15 31.12
CA ASP A 556 18.27 -16.74 32.40
C ASP A 556 18.54 -17.71 33.58
N ASN A 557 19.79 -18.19 33.73
CA ASN A 557 20.20 -19.23 34.70
C ASN A 557 19.53 -20.61 34.55
N GLY A 558 19.00 -20.91 33.36
CA GLY A 558 18.43 -22.22 33.03
C GLY A 558 19.47 -23.33 32.89
N THR A 559 19.09 -24.41 32.21
CA THR A 559 20.00 -25.52 31.89
C THR A 559 20.92 -25.17 30.72
N TRP A 560 22.10 -25.77 30.69
CA TRP A 560 22.97 -25.72 29.52
C TRP A 560 22.38 -26.56 28.40
N GLN A 561 22.16 -25.93 27.25
CA GLN A 561 21.68 -26.55 26.01
C GLN A 561 22.88 -26.83 25.11
N GLU A 562 22.95 -28.04 24.54
CA GLU A 562 23.97 -28.37 23.56
C GLU A 562 23.56 -27.87 22.17
N ILE A 563 24.47 -27.16 21.52
CA ILE A 563 24.23 -26.57 20.20
C ILE A 563 25.27 -27.04 19.21
N LYS A 564 24.77 -27.58 18.10
CA LYS A 564 25.55 -27.81 16.88
C LYS A 564 24.99 -26.90 15.81
N ALA A 565 25.78 -25.93 15.37
CA ALA A 565 25.34 -24.98 14.37
C ALA A 565 26.37 -24.85 13.25
N GLU A 566 25.88 -24.67 12.03
CA GLU A 566 26.69 -24.43 10.85
C GLU A 566 26.13 -23.23 10.07
N ARG A 567 27.02 -22.47 9.45
CA ARG A 567 26.62 -21.44 8.51
C ARG A 567 26.31 -22.10 7.17
N VAL A 568 25.11 -21.88 6.65
CA VAL A 568 24.73 -22.33 5.31
C VAL A 568 25.26 -21.30 4.31
N GLN A 569 25.82 -21.78 3.20
CA GLN A 569 26.31 -20.89 2.15
C GLN A 569 25.13 -20.15 1.52
N ASP A 570 25.07 -18.85 1.78
CA ASP A 570 24.12 -17.91 1.19
C ASP A 570 24.87 -16.59 0.92
N VAL A 571 24.74 -16.06 -0.29
CA VAL A 571 25.59 -14.97 -0.78
C VAL A 571 25.29 -13.69 0.03
N GLY A 572 26.28 -13.25 0.82
CA GLY A 572 26.19 -12.01 1.61
C GLY A 572 25.26 -12.07 2.82
N ARG A 573 24.69 -13.24 3.15
CA ARG A 573 23.67 -13.39 4.20
C ARG A 573 24.14 -14.30 5.33
N LEU A 574 23.64 -14.05 6.54
CA LEU A 574 23.89 -14.90 7.69
C LEU A 574 22.73 -15.89 7.84
N LYS A 575 22.79 -16.96 7.05
CA LYS A 575 21.90 -18.10 7.14
C LYS A 575 22.53 -19.18 8.03
N ILE A 576 21.81 -19.60 9.06
CA ILE A 576 22.33 -20.52 10.07
C ILE A 576 21.40 -21.73 10.16
N ARG A 577 22.00 -22.92 10.16
CA ARG A 577 21.33 -24.16 10.52
C ARG A 577 21.83 -24.57 11.90
N ALA A 578 20.93 -24.61 12.89
CA ALA A 578 21.27 -24.93 14.26
C ALA A 578 20.42 -26.09 14.78
N ASN A 579 21.08 -27.07 15.39
CA ASN A 579 20.49 -28.09 16.23
C ASN A 579 20.60 -27.64 17.69
N ILE A 580 19.46 -27.31 18.31
CA ILE A 580 19.36 -26.89 19.71
C ILE A 580 18.47 -27.91 20.41
N ASP A 581 19.01 -28.67 21.37
CA ASP A 581 18.28 -29.71 22.12
C ASP A 581 17.51 -30.70 21.21
N SER A 582 18.16 -31.18 20.14
CA SER A 582 17.59 -32.09 19.13
C SER A 582 16.55 -31.46 18.18
N ASN A 583 16.32 -30.16 18.24
CA ASN A 583 15.51 -29.42 17.28
C ASN A 583 16.40 -28.74 16.23
N ILE A 584 16.38 -29.24 14.99
CA ILE A 584 17.11 -28.65 13.87
C ILE A 584 16.23 -27.59 13.20
N SER A 585 16.71 -26.36 13.21
CA SER A 585 16.05 -25.21 12.57
C SER A 585 17.02 -24.47 11.65
N THR A 586 16.48 -23.90 10.57
CA THR A 586 17.23 -23.01 9.66
C THR A 586 16.59 -21.64 9.71
N TYR A 587 17.39 -20.60 9.91
CA TYR A 587 16.90 -19.23 10.02
C TYR A 587 17.93 -18.24 9.47
N ASN A 588 17.46 -17.03 9.18
CA ASN A 588 18.35 -15.93 8.79
C ASN A 588 18.47 -14.95 9.94
N ALA A 589 19.63 -14.32 10.05
CA ALA A 589 19.87 -13.26 11.01
C ALA A 589 20.48 -12.05 10.32
N ASN A 590 20.14 -10.85 10.78
CA ASN A 590 20.80 -9.61 10.41
C ASN A 590 21.26 -8.89 11.68
N ILE A 591 22.52 -8.49 11.73
CA ILE A 591 23.11 -7.77 12.86
C ILE A 591 23.59 -6.42 12.37
N ASP A 592 23.10 -5.35 12.99
CA ASP A 592 23.41 -3.98 12.64
C ASP A 592 23.60 -3.15 13.92
N GLY A 593 24.85 -2.94 14.30
CA GLY A 593 25.21 -2.32 15.58
C GLY A 593 24.64 -3.12 16.76
N PRO A 594 23.86 -2.51 17.67
CA PRO A 594 23.20 -3.22 18.76
C PRO A 594 21.93 -3.96 18.33
N SER A 595 21.41 -3.73 17.12
CA SER A 595 20.17 -4.36 16.66
C SER A 595 20.44 -5.71 16.01
N LEU A 596 19.66 -6.71 16.40
CA LEU A 596 19.70 -8.07 15.86
C LEU A 596 18.28 -8.46 15.44
N SER A 597 18.07 -8.70 14.15
CA SER A 597 16.81 -9.23 13.62
C SER A 597 16.98 -10.71 13.29
N LEU A 598 16.14 -11.56 13.85
CA LEU A 598 15.96 -12.95 13.41
C LEU A 598 14.79 -13.04 12.45
N PHE A 599 14.97 -13.77 11.36
CA PHE A 599 13.92 -14.07 10.39
C PHE A 599 13.64 -15.57 10.43
N LEU A 600 12.44 -15.90 10.93
CA LEU A 600 11.92 -17.25 11.08
C LEU A 600 10.75 -17.46 10.11
N GLU A 601 10.33 -18.72 9.92
CA GLU A 601 9.13 -19.02 9.14
C GLU A 601 7.86 -18.38 9.73
N SER A 602 7.82 -18.18 11.05
CA SER A 602 6.75 -17.49 11.76
C SER A 602 6.83 -15.96 11.72
N GLY A 603 7.82 -15.41 11.03
CA GLY A 603 8.04 -13.97 10.88
C GLY A 603 9.31 -13.47 11.56
N LYS A 604 9.42 -12.15 11.64
CA LYS A 604 10.57 -11.42 12.15
C LYS A 604 10.50 -11.22 13.67
N LEU A 605 11.61 -11.45 14.36
CA LEU A 605 11.81 -11.11 15.77
C LEU A 605 13.01 -10.15 15.91
N ASP A 606 12.82 -9.07 16.66
CA ASP A 606 13.86 -8.09 16.91
C ASP A 606 14.41 -8.19 18.34
N PHE A 607 15.73 -8.15 18.44
CA PHE A 607 16.51 -8.13 19.67
C PHE A 607 17.43 -6.91 19.67
N GLU A 608 17.73 -6.40 20.86
CA GLU A 608 18.67 -5.32 21.12
C GLU A 608 19.75 -5.85 22.07
N LEU A 609 21.01 -5.83 21.62
CA LEU A 609 22.16 -6.16 22.45
C LEU A 609 22.42 -5.01 23.43
N VAL A 610 22.13 -5.25 24.70
CA VAL A 610 22.33 -4.27 25.77
C VAL A 610 23.82 -4.07 25.98
N GLN A 611 24.31 -2.88 25.65
CA GLN A 611 25.72 -2.55 25.85
C GLN A 611 26.03 -2.34 27.34
N PRO A 612 27.22 -2.74 27.80
CA PRO A 612 27.69 -2.42 29.14
C PRO A 612 27.75 -0.91 29.39
N LYS A 613 27.39 -0.48 30.62
CA LYS A 613 27.32 0.94 31.02
C LYS A 613 28.61 1.74 30.79
N PHE A 614 29.78 1.10 30.76
CA PHE A 614 31.05 1.78 30.52
C PHE A 614 31.27 2.13 29.03
N LEU A 615 30.56 1.47 28.11
CA LEU A 615 30.52 1.83 26.68
C LEU A 615 29.41 2.85 26.39
N SER A 616 28.28 2.80 27.11
CA SER A 616 27.18 3.77 26.96
C SER A 616 27.50 5.16 27.52
N ALA A 617 28.48 5.28 28.44
CA ALA A 617 28.89 6.55 29.05
C ALA A 617 29.42 7.62 28.07
N GLN A 618 29.78 7.25 26.82
CA GLN A 618 30.09 8.23 25.75
C GLN A 618 28.85 8.68 24.94
N VAL A 619 27.73 7.97 25.04
CA VAL A 619 26.50 8.20 24.24
C VAL A 619 25.33 8.70 25.11
N ASP A 620 25.35 8.43 26.41
CA ASP A 620 24.29 8.75 27.38
C ASP A 620 24.12 10.26 27.69
N GLN A 621 24.87 11.17 27.05
CA GLN A 621 24.53 12.60 27.08
C GLN A 621 23.26 12.96 26.29
N LEU A 622 22.67 12.02 25.54
CA LEU A 622 21.53 12.30 24.67
C LEU A 622 20.33 11.35 24.84
N GLY A 623 20.28 10.48 25.85
CA GLY A 623 19.56 9.21 25.65
C GLY A 623 18.60 8.61 26.69
N ALA A 624 18.26 9.17 27.86
CA ALA A 624 17.27 8.52 28.73
C ALA A 624 16.59 9.47 29.74
N GLY A 625 15.31 9.21 30.02
CA GLY A 625 14.53 9.87 31.08
C GLY A 625 13.31 10.62 30.54
N GLY A 626 12.17 10.50 31.20
CA GLY A 626 10.85 11.07 30.86
C GLY A 626 10.77 12.61 30.85
N SER A 627 11.86 13.26 30.47
CA SER A 627 12.06 14.69 30.30
C SER A 627 11.85 15.15 28.85
N ARG A 628 11.43 14.27 27.93
CA ARG A 628 11.10 14.66 26.55
C ARG A 628 9.95 13.86 25.94
N VAL A 629 9.19 14.49 25.06
CA VAL A 629 8.23 13.86 24.15
C VAL A 629 8.87 13.80 22.78
N VAL A 630 8.97 12.60 22.22
CA VAL A 630 9.56 12.34 20.90
C VAL A 630 8.46 12.13 19.85
N ALA A 631 8.79 12.36 18.58
CA ALA A 631 7.89 12.05 17.48
C ALA A 631 7.74 10.52 17.34
N PRO A 632 6.53 9.95 17.52
CA PRO A 632 6.31 8.51 17.43
C PRO A 632 6.39 7.99 15.98
N MET A 633 6.25 8.89 15.02
CA MET A 633 6.33 8.65 13.59
C MET A 633 7.05 9.81 12.89
N PRO A 634 7.70 9.58 11.75
CA PRO A 634 8.16 10.65 10.89
C PRO A 634 6.96 11.46 10.37
N GLY A 635 7.06 12.79 10.37
CA GLY A 635 5.94 13.64 9.98
C GLY A 635 6.27 15.13 9.94
N VAL A 636 5.27 15.94 9.63
CA VAL A 636 5.36 17.41 9.70
C VAL A 636 4.70 17.88 10.99
N LEU A 637 5.37 18.77 11.71
CA LEU A 637 4.80 19.44 12.88
C LEU A 637 3.75 20.45 12.39
N GLU A 638 2.47 20.09 12.42
CA GLU A 638 1.40 20.95 11.90
C GLU A 638 1.11 22.13 12.83
N LYS A 639 0.96 21.83 14.14
CA LYS A 639 0.64 22.82 15.16
C LYS A 639 1.44 22.58 16.42
N VAL A 640 1.91 23.66 17.01
CA VAL A 640 2.53 23.65 18.33
C VAL A 640 1.58 24.35 19.29
N LEU A 641 0.98 23.61 20.22
CA LEU A 641 -0.10 24.09 21.08
C LEU A 641 0.40 24.70 22.41
N VAL A 642 1.71 24.59 22.67
CA VAL A 642 2.35 25.02 23.92
C VAL A 642 3.59 25.86 23.64
N LYS A 643 4.01 26.67 24.60
CA LYS A 643 5.21 27.50 24.53
C LYS A 643 6.23 27.11 25.61
N PRO A 644 7.53 27.39 25.41
CA PRO A 644 8.50 27.29 26.48
C PRO A 644 8.05 28.09 27.71
N GLY A 645 8.02 27.46 28.88
CA GLY A 645 7.54 28.03 30.14
C GLY A 645 6.10 27.66 30.52
N ASP A 646 5.31 27.07 29.62
CA ASP A 646 3.94 26.66 29.93
C ASP A 646 3.92 25.44 30.88
N GLN A 647 2.98 25.46 31.83
CA GLN A 647 2.67 24.31 32.69
C GLN A 647 1.59 23.47 32.04
N VAL A 648 1.87 22.18 31.86
CA VAL A 648 0.97 21.22 31.23
C VAL A 648 0.65 20.09 32.21
N LYS A 649 -0.59 19.60 32.19
CA LYS A 649 -1.02 18.43 32.94
C LYS A 649 -0.93 17.18 32.07
N LYS A 650 -0.80 16.02 32.71
CA LYS A 650 -0.84 14.71 32.04
C LYS A 650 -2.10 14.60 31.18
N GLY A 651 -1.89 14.32 29.89
CA GLY A 651 -2.96 14.19 28.90
C GLY A 651 -3.23 15.45 28.08
N ASP A 652 -2.67 16.61 28.46
CA ASP A 652 -2.81 17.85 27.70
C ASP A 652 -2.16 17.71 26.32
N SER A 653 -2.80 18.31 25.32
CA SER A 653 -2.32 18.26 23.93
C SER A 653 -1.20 19.26 23.75
N LEU A 654 -0.04 18.78 23.30
CA LEU A 654 1.18 19.55 23.21
C LEU A 654 1.49 20.02 21.79
N ALA A 655 1.38 19.12 20.82
CA ALA A 655 1.59 19.42 19.41
C ALA A 655 0.83 18.42 18.54
N VAL A 656 0.55 18.82 17.30
CA VAL A 656 -0.09 17.96 16.30
C VAL A 656 0.94 17.64 15.22
N LEU A 657 1.20 16.35 15.04
CA LEU A 657 1.98 15.83 13.93
C LEU A 657 1.01 15.34 12.85
N ILE A 658 1.28 15.65 11.60
CA ILE A 658 0.60 14.99 10.48
C ILE A 658 1.59 14.02 9.84
N GLY A 659 1.15 12.78 9.60
CA GLY A 659 1.85 11.85 8.71
C GLY A 659 2.06 12.52 7.36
N ALA A 660 3.33 12.74 7.01
CA ALA A 660 3.68 13.78 6.05
C ALA A 660 3.07 13.54 4.67
N CYS A 661 2.23 14.49 4.25
CA CYS A 661 2.41 15.21 3.01
C CYS A 661 2.47 16.71 3.38
N PRO A 662 3.63 17.38 3.32
CA PRO A 662 3.76 18.77 3.71
C PRO A 662 3.02 19.69 2.72
N ILE A 663 2.36 20.72 3.23
CA ILE A 663 1.75 21.85 2.50
C ILE A 663 0.40 21.56 1.82
N CYS A 664 -0.66 21.41 2.62
CA CYS A 664 -2.05 21.60 2.15
C CYS A 664 -2.79 22.75 2.87
N HIS A 665 -2.13 23.50 3.74
CA HIS A 665 -2.84 24.43 4.64
C HIS A 665 -3.04 25.86 4.11
N LYS A 666 -2.46 26.25 2.95
CA LYS A 666 -2.55 27.63 2.46
C LYS A 666 -3.16 27.89 1.08
N PHE A 667 -3.57 26.86 0.33
CA PHE A 667 -4.22 27.06 -0.99
C PHE A 667 -5.37 26.07 -1.21
N PHE A 668 -6.40 26.16 -0.36
CA PHE A 668 -7.71 25.56 -0.63
C PHE A 668 -8.52 26.53 -1.49
N THR A 669 -8.33 26.52 -2.82
CA THR A 669 -9.30 27.18 -3.73
C THR A 669 -9.28 26.77 -5.22
N CYS A 670 -8.46 25.81 -5.70
CA CYS A 670 -8.47 25.56 -7.16
C CYS A 670 -8.30 24.15 -7.75
N CYS A 671 -8.02 23.08 -7.01
CA CYS A 671 -7.97 21.73 -7.62
C CYS A 671 -8.52 20.67 -6.65
N LEU A 672 -9.80 20.32 -6.79
CA LEU A 672 -10.55 19.47 -5.86
C LEU A 672 -10.64 17.99 -6.26
N ILE A 673 -9.91 17.53 -7.30
CA ILE A 673 -10.03 16.15 -7.80
C ILE A 673 -8.78 15.29 -7.52
N ASN A 674 -7.59 15.87 -7.34
CA ASN A 674 -6.32 15.12 -7.15
C ASN A 674 -5.92 14.83 -5.69
N ALA A 675 -6.84 14.97 -4.73
CA ALA A 675 -6.52 14.79 -3.31
C ALA A 675 -6.61 13.32 -2.83
N LEU A 676 -7.10 12.39 -3.66
CA LEU A 676 -7.58 11.09 -3.19
C LEU A 676 -6.47 10.11 -2.78
N PHE A 677 -5.27 10.16 -3.39
CA PHE A 677 -4.15 9.29 -2.99
C PHE A 677 -3.36 9.81 -1.77
N LEU A 678 -3.40 11.13 -1.53
CA LEU A 678 -2.70 11.78 -0.42
C LEU A 678 -3.57 11.93 0.85
N LEU A 679 -4.90 11.88 0.71
CA LEU A 679 -5.82 12.02 1.84
C LEU A 679 -5.95 10.75 2.69
N ALA A 680 -5.66 9.56 2.13
CA ALA A 680 -5.73 8.30 2.87
C ALA A 680 -4.66 8.17 3.97
N MET A 681 -3.61 9.00 3.92
CA MET A 681 -2.49 8.96 4.89
C MET A 681 -2.32 10.23 5.72
N LYS A 682 -3.23 11.21 5.60
CA LYS A 682 -3.25 12.37 6.52
C LYS A 682 -3.83 11.96 7.87
N MET A 683 -3.03 11.23 8.64
CA MET A 683 -3.30 10.96 10.03
C MET A 683 -2.71 12.07 10.88
N GLU A 684 -3.60 12.85 11.50
CA GLU A 684 -3.24 13.76 12.58
C GLU A 684 -2.99 12.93 13.85
N HIS A 685 -1.80 13.05 14.41
CA HIS A 685 -1.40 12.45 15.67
C HIS A 685 -1.12 13.55 16.69
N ILE A 686 -1.92 13.59 17.74
CA ILE A 686 -1.78 14.57 18.82
C ILE A 686 -0.79 14.03 19.85
N LEU A 687 0.35 14.70 19.98
CA LEU A 687 1.30 14.46 21.06
C LEU A 687 0.70 14.96 22.37
N LYS A 688 0.61 14.08 23.36
CA LYS A 688 0.07 14.40 24.69
C LYS A 688 1.15 14.38 25.76
N ALA A 689 0.96 15.18 26.80
CA ALA A 689 1.84 15.20 27.95
C ALA A 689 1.78 13.86 28.72
N PRO A 690 2.92 13.17 28.92
CA PRO A 690 2.93 11.91 29.66
C PRO A 690 2.80 12.11 31.18
N LYS A 691 3.11 13.30 31.68
CA LYS A 691 3.08 13.71 33.09
C LYS A 691 2.84 15.22 33.20
N ASP A 692 2.52 15.67 34.41
CA ASP A 692 2.49 17.09 34.76
C ASP A 692 3.94 17.62 34.69
N ALA A 693 4.18 18.70 33.94
CA ALA A 693 5.52 19.25 33.74
C ALA A 693 5.50 20.69 33.22
N THR A 694 6.65 21.37 33.31
CA THR A 694 6.88 22.66 32.64
C THR A 694 7.70 22.45 31.37
N ILE A 695 7.27 23.06 30.26
CA ILE A 695 7.95 22.97 28.97
C ILE A 695 9.27 23.77 29.00
N LYS A 696 10.39 23.11 28.69
CA LYS A 696 11.73 23.75 28.60
C LYS A 696 11.99 24.30 27.21
N SER A 697 11.82 23.48 26.19
CA SER A 697 12.11 23.83 24.80
C SER A 697 11.32 22.98 23.81
N ILE A 698 11.16 23.50 22.60
CA ILE A 698 10.46 22.85 21.49
C ILE A 698 11.47 22.62 20.36
N GLY A 699 11.52 21.40 19.84
CA GLY A 699 12.54 20.92 18.90
C GLY A 699 12.26 21.19 17.42
N GLY A 700 11.30 22.06 17.11
CA GLY A 700 10.92 22.43 15.74
C GLY A 700 9.84 23.52 15.71
N ALA A 701 9.66 24.15 14.55
CA ALA A 701 8.59 25.11 14.27
C ALA A 701 7.44 24.46 13.49
N GLU A 702 6.29 25.13 13.43
CA GLU A 702 5.17 24.71 12.58
C GLU A 702 5.63 24.64 11.11
N GLY A 703 5.46 23.47 10.50
CA GLY A 703 5.89 23.18 9.12
C GLY A 703 7.20 22.39 9.02
N ASP A 704 7.94 22.19 10.12
CA ASP A 704 9.20 21.43 10.09
C ASP A 704 8.97 19.92 9.95
N ASN A 705 9.85 19.26 9.20
CA ASN A 705 9.92 17.80 9.10
C ASN A 705 10.64 17.22 10.33
N VAL A 706 10.01 16.25 10.98
CA VAL A 706 10.53 15.61 12.19
C VAL A 706 10.66 14.11 11.92
N ALA A 707 11.86 13.56 12.18
CA ALA A 707 12.11 12.12 12.07
C ALA A 707 11.54 11.35 13.27
N LYS A 708 11.26 10.05 13.10
CA LYS A 708 10.87 9.17 14.21
C LYS A 708 11.93 9.20 15.31
N GLY A 709 11.50 9.38 16.56
CA GLY A 709 12.37 9.45 17.74
C GLY A 709 13.02 10.81 17.99
N ALA A 710 12.88 11.78 17.08
CA ALA A 710 13.36 13.14 17.33
C ALA A 710 12.56 13.80 18.47
N ALA A 711 13.26 14.53 19.35
CA ALA A 711 12.64 15.21 20.48
C ALA A 711 11.84 16.43 20.01
N VAL A 712 10.51 16.38 20.14
CA VAL A 712 9.62 17.49 19.77
C VAL A 712 9.48 18.46 20.94
N ILE A 713 9.37 17.94 22.16
CA ILE A 713 9.23 18.75 23.37
C ILE A 713 10.18 18.23 24.43
N THR A 714 10.88 19.14 25.09
CA THR A 714 11.70 18.83 26.27
C THR A 714 11.10 19.53 27.48
N PHE A 715 11.00 18.83 28.61
CA PHE A 715 10.55 19.33 29.89
C PHE A 715 11.72 19.82 30.73
N VAL A 716 11.46 20.66 31.73
CA VAL A 716 12.45 21.04 32.75
C VAL A 716 12.69 19.84 33.66
N ASP A 717 13.94 19.44 33.85
CA ASP A 717 14.31 18.36 34.77
C ASP A 717 14.03 18.80 36.23
N GLU A 718 13.31 17.98 37.00
CA GLU A 718 12.97 18.28 38.41
C GLU A 718 14.17 18.14 39.37
N GLU A 719 15.37 17.77 38.89
CA GLU A 719 16.54 17.55 39.76
C GLU A 719 17.30 18.82 40.20
N VAL A 720 16.82 20.04 39.90
CA VAL A 720 17.54 21.28 40.28
C VAL A 720 16.77 22.16 41.30
N ALA A 721 15.59 21.75 41.77
CA ALA A 721 14.81 22.55 42.72
C ALA A 721 14.96 22.15 44.21
N ALA A 722 16.03 21.42 44.57
CA ALA A 722 16.36 21.13 45.97
C ALA A 722 17.87 21.28 46.21
N LYS A 723 18.33 22.53 46.33
CA LYS A 723 19.51 22.90 47.10
C LYS A 723 19.27 24.21 47.84
#